data_AF-A0AA47NW67-F1
#
_entry.id   AF-A0AA47NW67-F1
#
_cell.length_a   1.000
_cell.length_b   1.000
_cell.length_c   1.000
_cell.angle_alpha   90.00
_cell.angle_beta   90.00
_cell.angle_gamma   90.00
#
_symmetry.space_group_name_H-M   'P 1'
#
loop_
_entity.id
_entity.type
_entity.pdbx_description
1 polymer ?
#
loop_
_entity_poly.entity_id
_entity_poly.type
_entity_poly.pdbx_seq_one_letter_code
_entity_poly.pdbx_strand_id
1 'polypeptide(L)'
;MSAFKSMMPWFAAYDHTHYTRWGAVFIADMEHLAQTAPRVYQGFLDGDFVGKEAKHSFNKVPFDLCLEHINKTGKVAGGLVGITRNETARNRWSITYNERASLAQDTRSLFGLTHDGEDDEDNHKDCLPSRLRRDNDDVIQLVDQFQRYHVFQLENMYELVSLTTGDVASEDILNDLTHAAESGKQMVTELVKKRMSTMNTNFHNSLTKRKLKTFSNIYRTDSKLGKLKSKCVKPDRDIFRGIIVSMDSGRDVNIDGLLQEELCAVPLSLATTELVLRPTSKADLATILQAGAKETGLSPSLVGTCTIIDGMALVRAMGKPQNASTFGDYADIFIQKVTGNLHGNITRVDLVFDQYLQNSIKGGTRAKRSTTQRKIRTIVSNDVKMPANWNSFIEMDENKANLTQFLSIELERHVIQYGLEIVISGGFDDAEKVATAAGIDVSHLRAAHEEADTWILLHAVDATTKGYERLIIQCRDTDVLLLLLVFAHLLSPEIWMKAGTAKKPRYIKVHDIKMSNEILNGLLAFHAITGCDTTSQFTGIGKRTAWKMFQQCPHLLHNFGEDEVPSPAILSSAEQFVCKLYDPKTTSTSIHEVRCALFRKVKANVDTLPPTQDALSLHLMRAHYQTKVWKQSLVTQPQLPSPTSCGWHMKDGMLVPQLLTKEPVLARCLELTICGCKESGSQCSTRQCQCRKSGIFCSGACGCACAAWCKNTQDSD
;
A
#
# COMPACT_ATOMS: atom_id res chain seq x y z
N MET A 1 30.65 -35.75 -4.41
CA MET A 1 29.27 -36.29 -4.53
C MET A 1 28.30 -35.64 -3.55
N SER A 2 28.53 -35.73 -2.23
CA SER A 2 27.61 -35.20 -1.21
C SER A 2 27.21 -33.72 -1.44
N ALA A 3 28.19 -32.84 -1.72
CA ALA A 3 27.91 -31.44 -2.04
C ALA A 3 26.95 -31.25 -3.23
N PHE A 4 27.10 -32.01 -4.30
CA PHE A 4 26.21 -31.94 -5.46
C PHE A 4 24.79 -32.44 -5.13
N LYS A 5 24.69 -33.53 -4.36
CA LYS A 5 23.40 -34.06 -3.86
C LYS A 5 22.68 -33.03 -2.99
N SER A 6 23.40 -32.31 -2.13
CA SER A 6 22.85 -31.21 -1.32
C SER A 6 22.36 -30.01 -2.14
N MET A 7 22.85 -29.84 -3.37
CA MET A 7 22.41 -28.77 -4.29
C MET A 7 21.17 -29.12 -5.11
N MET A 8 20.79 -30.41 -5.21
CA MET A 8 19.64 -30.86 -5.99
C MET A 8 18.32 -30.16 -5.64
N PRO A 9 17.96 -29.96 -4.35
CA PRO A 9 16.77 -29.21 -3.99
C PRO A 9 16.79 -27.79 -4.54
N TRP A 10 17.92 -27.10 -4.47
CA TRP A 10 18.06 -25.72 -4.93
C TRP A 10 17.96 -25.59 -6.45
N PHE A 11 18.54 -26.53 -7.20
CA PHE A 11 18.35 -26.57 -8.65
C PHE A 11 16.88 -26.74 -9.04
N ALA A 12 16.15 -27.58 -8.30
CA ALA A 12 14.73 -27.80 -8.55
C ALA A 12 13.88 -26.57 -8.19
N ALA A 13 14.12 -25.99 -7.02
CA ALA A 13 13.38 -24.83 -6.49
C ALA A 13 13.49 -23.61 -7.41
N TYR A 14 14.68 -23.35 -7.96
CA TYR A 14 14.96 -22.21 -8.85
C TYR A 14 14.93 -22.55 -10.34
N ASP A 15 14.19 -23.59 -10.72
CA ASP A 15 13.90 -23.93 -12.13
C ASP A 15 15.13 -24.22 -13.00
N HIS A 16 16.25 -24.66 -12.41
CA HIS A 16 17.39 -25.24 -13.14
C HIS A 16 17.04 -26.67 -13.57
N THR A 17 16.06 -26.78 -14.47
CA THR A 17 15.42 -28.04 -14.85
C THR A 17 16.39 -29.06 -15.46
N HIS A 18 17.42 -28.61 -16.18
CA HIS A 18 18.45 -29.48 -16.73
C HIS A 18 19.31 -30.12 -15.63
N TYR A 19 19.82 -29.32 -14.68
CA TYR A 19 20.56 -29.82 -13.53
C TYR A 19 19.68 -30.71 -12.64
N THR A 20 18.41 -30.34 -12.45
CA THR A 20 17.47 -31.15 -11.67
C THR A 20 17.23 -32.52 -12.28
N ARG A 21 17.03 -32.58 -13.60
CA ARG A 21 16.77 -33.83 -14.31
C ARG A 21 18.01 -34.71 -14.37
N TRP A 22 19.08 -34.17 -14.95
CA TRP A 22 20.29 -34.94 -15.22
C TRP A 22 21.14 -35.14 -13.97
N GLY A 23 21.06 -34.23 -12.99
CA GLY A 23 21.70 -34.41 -11.70
C GLY A 23 21.12 -35.61 -10.94
N ALA A 24 19.81 -35.88 -11.04
CA ALA A 24 19.20 -37.06 -10.42
C ALA A 24 19.71 -38.37 -11.05
N VAL A 25 19.86 -38.39 -12.39
CA VAL A 25 20.45 -39.53 -13.11
C VAL A 25 21.92 -39.70 -12.73
N PHE A 26 22.69 -38.61 -12.78
CA PHE A 26 24.10 -38.62 -12.40
C PHE A 26 24.32 -39.14 -10.98
N ILE A 27 23.52 -38.71 -10.01
CA ILE A 27 23.60 -39.22 -8.63
C ILE A 27 23.28 -40.71 -8.59
N ALA A 28 22.24 -41.17 -9.28
CA ALA A 28 21.89 -42.58 -9.33
C ALA A 28 23.01 -43.42 -9.96
N ASP A 29 23.57 -42.99 -11.09
CA ASP A 29 24.68 -43.67 -11.77
C ASP A 29 25.91 -43.75 -10.86
N MET A 30 26.22 -42.65 -10.16
CA MET A 30 27.36 -42.58 -9.25
C MET A 30 27.17 -43.40 -7.98
N GLU A 31 25.94 -43.53 -7.48
CA GLU A 31 25.61 -44.43 -6.37
C GLU A 31 25.73 -45.91 -6.77
N HIS A 32 25.55 -46.25 -8.05
CA HIS A 32 25.70 -47.61 -8.59
C HIS A 32 27.07 -47.87 -9.24
N LEU A 33 27.99 -46.92 -9.18
CA LEU A 33 29.26 -46.98 -9.92
C LEU A 33 30.11 -48.19 -9.54
N ALA A 34 30.07 -48.59 -8.26
CA ALA A 34 30.80 -49.75 -7.76
C ALA A 34 30.34 -51.06 -8.41
N GLN A 35 29.07 -51.16 -8.83
CA GLN A 35 28.52 -52.33 -9.51
C GLN A 35 28.64 -52.22 -11.04
N THR A 36 28.35 -51.05 -11.60
CA THR A 36 28.29 -50.85 -13.06
C THR A 36 29.66 -50.65 -13.70
N ALA A 37 30.61 -50.05 -12.98
CA ALA A 37 31.98 -49.84 -13.43
C ALA A 37 33.00 -49.96 -12.27
N PRO A 38 33.23 -51.17 -11.73
CA PRO A 38 34.08 -51.38 -10.55
C PRO A 38 35.51 -50.83 -10.70
N ARG A 39 36.08 -50.89 -11.91
CA ARG A 39 37.42 -50.36 -12.21
C ARG A 39 37.47 -48.84 -12.11
N VAL A 40 36.45 -48.14 -12.60
CA VAL A 40 36.36 -46.67 -12.54
C VAL A 40 36.13 -46.24 -11.09
N TYR A 41 35.27 -46.97 -10.38
CA TYR A 41 35.04 -46.74 -8.95
C TYR A 41 36.33 -46.87 -8.15
N GLN A 42 37.11 -47.93 -8.36
CA GLN A 42 38.40 -48.12 -7.71
C GLN A 42 39.38 -47.00 -8.08
N GLY A 43 39.48 -46.64 -9.36
CA GLY A 43 40.30 -45.50 -9.79
C GLY A 43 39.92 -44.20 -9.07
N PHE A 44 38.62 -43.91 -8.90
CA PHE A 44 38.19 -42.73 -8.14
C PHE A 44 38.58 -42.80 -6.65
N LEU A 45 38.56 -43.98 -6.02
CA LEU A 45 39.07 -44.15 -4.66
C LEU A 45 40.59 -43.94 -4.58
N ASP A 46 41.31 -44.37 -5.61
CA ASP A 46 42.75 -44.23 -5.73
C ASP A 46 43.18 -42.79 -6.10
N GLY A 47 42.21 -41.94 -6.47
CA GLY A 47 42.42 -40.53 -6.80
C GLY A 47 42.47 -40.21 -8.29
N ASP A 48 42.11 -41.14 -9.16
CA ASP A 48 42.11 -41.04 -10.63
C ASP A 48 40.93 -40.19 -11.16
N PHE A 49 40.69 -39.03 -10.54
CA PHE A 49 39.77 -37.99 -11.02
C PHE A 49 40.45 -36.61 -11.10
N VAL A 50 41.73 -36.54 -10.75
CA VAL A 50 42.59 -35.37 -10.86
C VAL A 50 43.86 -35.73 -11.62
N GLY A 51 44.33 -34.83 -12.47
CA GLY A 51 45.62 -34.95 -13.14
C GLY A 51 46.68 -34.07 -12.46
N LYS A 52 47.94 -34.39 -12.72
CA LYS A 52 49.11 -33.65 -12.23
C LYS A 52 50.06 -33.40 -13.41
N GLU A 53 50.29 -32.12 -13.71
CA GLU A 53 51.11 -31.69 -14.85
C GLU A 53 52.59 -31.48 -14.48
N ALA A 54 52.86 -30.99 -13.26
CA ALA A 54 54.21 -30.71 -12.75
C ALA A 54 54.52 -31.56 -11.53
N LYS A 55 55.80 -31.75 -11.16
CA LYS A 55 56.18 -32.62 -10.03
C LYS A 55 55.92 -32.01 -8.64
N HIS A 56 55.66 -30.71 -8.55
CA HIS A 56 55.42 -29.97 -7.31
C HIS A 56 54.29 -30.52 -6.43
N SER A 57 54.33 -30.17 -5.15
CA SER A 57 53.27 -30.48 -4.18
C SER A 57 52.00 -29.64 -4.42
N PHE A 58 50.82 -30.17 -4.04
CA PHE A 58 49.52 -29.46 -4.07
C PHE A 58 49.03 -28.90 -5.42
N ASN A 59 49.46 -29.48 -6.53
CA ASN A 59 49.12 -29.01 -7.88
C ASN A 59 48.20 -29.95 -8.68
N LYS A 60 47.58 -30.94 -8.02
CA LYS A 60 46.59 -31.82 -8.65
C LYS A 60 45.34 -31.01 -8.99
N VAL A 61 44.87 -31.08 -10.23
CA VAL A 61 43.66 -30.38 -10.67
C VAL A 61 42.68 -31.35 -11.33
N PRO A 62 41.36 -31.08 -11.32
CA PRO A 62 40.40 -31.92 -12.01
C PRO A 62 40.77 -32.12 -13.48
N PHE A 63 40.49 -33.29 -14.05
CA PHE A 63 40.88 -33.61 -15.43
C PHE A 63 40.33 -32.63 -16.48
N ASP A 64 39.15 -32.04 -16.25
CA ASP A 64 38.61 -31.00 -17.14
C ASP A 64 39.55 -29.78 -17.21
N LEU A 65 40.07 -29.34 -16.07
CA LEU A 65 41.05 -28.25 -16.01
C LEU A 65 42.42 -28.69 -16.57
N CYS A 66 42.85 -29.94 -16.34
CA CYS A 66 44.04 -30.49 -16.99
C CYS A 66 43.92 -30.46 -18.52
N LEU A 67 42.75 -30.84 -19.06
CA LEU A 67 42.47 -30.79 -20.48
C LEU A 67 42.48 -29.35 -20.99
N GLU A 68 41.96 -28.39 -20.23
CA GLU A 68 42.07 -26.97 -20.60
C GLU A 68 43.52 -26.47 -20.67
N HIS A 69 44.38 -26.90 -19.74
CA HIS A 69 45.82 -26.59 -19.76
C HIS A 69 46.50 -27.16 -21.01
N ILE A 70 46.26 -28.44 -21.31
CA ILE A 70 46.76 -29.09 -22.53
C ILE A 70 46.25 -28.35 -23.77
N ASN A 71 44.94 -28.10 -23.85
CA ASN A 71 44.34 -27.37 -24.96
C ASN A 71 44.93 -25.96 -25.14
N LYS A 72 45.36 -25.30 -24.05
CA LYS A 72 46.00 -23.97 -24.11
C LYS A 72 47.29 -23.99 -24.92
N THR A 73 48.04 -25.09 -24.92
CA THR A 73 49.31 -25.20 -25.64
C THR A 73 49.16 -25.14 -27.17
N GLY A 74 48.04 -25.65 -27.71
CA GLY A 74 47.76 -25.58 -29.16
C GLY A 74 46.68 -24.57 -29.57
N LYS A 75 46.18 -23.74 -28.63
CA LYS A 75 45.27 -22.62 -28.93
C LYS A 75 46.01 -21.51 -29.67
N VAL A 76 45.39 -20.93 -30.69
CA VAL A 76 45.86 -19.69 -31.37
C VAL A 76 45.26 -18.45 -30.70
N ALA A 77 45.82 -17.27 -30.96
CA ALA A 77 45.23 -15.98 -30.56
C ALA A 77 43.84 -15.83 -31.20
N GLY A 78 42.78 -16.15 -30.44
CA GLY A 78 41.38 -16.22 -30.92
C GLY A 78 40.62 -17.48 -30.53
N GLY A 79 41.28 -18.48 -29.93
CA GLY A 79 40.64 -19.73 -29.48
C GLY A 79 40.33 -20.73 -30.62
N LEU A 80 39.59 -21.79 -30.30
CA LEU A 80 39.33 -22.91 -31.24
C LEU A 80 38.01 -22.79 -32.00
N VAL A 81 37.09 -21.92 -31.56
CA VAL A 81 35.70 -21.86 -32.05
C VAL A 81 35.61 -21.51 -33.54
N GLY A 82 36.51 -20.65 -34.05
CA GLY A 82 36.56 -20.33 -35.49
C GLY A 82 37.19 -21.44 -36.34
N ILE A 83 38.11 -22.22 -35.75
CA ILE A 83 38.84 -23.29 -36.43
C ILE A 83 37.93 -24.51 -36.65
N THR A 84 37.13 -24.88 -35.64
CA THR A 84 36.26 -26.08 -35.71
C THR A 84 35.11 -25.96 -36.69
N ARG A 85 34.73 -24.73 -37.08
CA ARG A 85 33.66 -24.44 -38.05
C ARG A 85 34.11 -24.51 -39.52
N ASN A 86 35.41 -24.55 -39.78
CA ASN A 86 35.97 -24.66 -41.13
C ASN A 86 36.74 -25.97 -41.24
N GLU A 87 36.28 -26.87 -42.12
CA GLU A 87 36.84 -28.21 -42.26
C GLU A 87 38.33 -28.23 -42.62
N THR A 88 38.76 -27.37 -43.55
CA THR A 88 40.17 -27.27 -43.95
C THR A 88 41.03 -26.75 -42.80
N ALA A 89 40.54 -25.75 -42.06
CA ALA A 89 41.24 -25.20 -40.90
C ALA A 89 41.32 -26.21 -39.75
N ARG A 90 40.23 -26.95 -39.49
CA ARG A 90 40.17 -28.06 -38.53
C ARG A 90 41.16 -29.15 -38.88
N ASN A 91 41.16 -29.63 -40.14
CA ASN A 91 42.06 -30.70 -40.57
C ASN A 91 43.53 -30.26 -40.46
N ARG A 92 43.86 -29.04 -40.89
CA ARG A 92 45.22 -28.48 -40.71
C ARG A 92 45.60 -28.36 -39.23
N TRP A 93 44.68 -27.90 -38.38
CA TRP A 93 44.92 -27.83 -36.94
C TRP A 93 45.15 -29.22 -36.34
N SER A 94 44.31 -30.20 -36.65
CA SER A 94 44.45 -31.58 -36.16
C SER A 94 45.77 -32.23 -36.57
N ILE A 95 46.24 -32.00 -37.80
CA ILE A 95 47.51 -32.55 -38.29
C ILE A 95 48.71 -31.85 -37.64
N THR A 96 48.62 -30.54 -37.41
CA THR A 96 49.77 -29.74 -36.92
C THR A 96 49.78 -29.53 -35.40
N TYR A 97 48.72 -29.91 -34.69
CA TYR A 97 48.56 -29.65 -33.25
C TYR A 97 49.70 -30.24 -32.42
N ASN A 98 49.98 -31.54 -32.61
CA ASN A 98 51.01 -32.24 -31.85
C ASN A 98 52.39 -31.63 -32.12
N GLU A 99 52.73 -31.35 -33.38
CA GLU A 99 53.99 -30.72 -33.77
C GLU A 99 54.15 -29.32 -33.18
N ARG A 100 53.08 -28.51 -33.18
CA ARG A 100 53.10 -27.16 -32.61
C ARG A 100 53.20 -27.17 -31.09
N ALA A 101 52.52 -28.11 -30.44
CA ALA A 101 52.64 -28.32 -29.00
C ALA A 101 54.07 -28.78 -28.64
N SER A 102 54.66 -29.69 -29.43
CA SER A 102 56.05 -30.12 -29.27
C SER A 102 57.01 -28.94 -29.42
N LEU A 103 56.93 -28.17 -30.51
CA LEU A 103 57.78 -26.99 -30.72
C LEU A 103 57.66 -25.96 -29.59
N ALA A 104 56.45 -25.73 -29.09
CA ALA A 104 56.24 -24.84 -27.95
C ALA A 104 56.90 -25.38 -26.67
N GLN A 105 56.83 -26.69 -26.45
CA GLN A 105 57.47 -27.35 -25.31
C GLN A 105 59.00 -27.35 -25.44
N ASP A 106 59.53 -27.67 -26.62
CA ASP A 106 60.96 -27.64 -26.93
C ASP A 106 61.51 -26.23 -26.75
N THR A 107 60.76 -25.21 -27.17
CA THR A 107 61.12 -23.80 -26.94
C THR A 107 61.18 -23.47 -25.46
N ARG A 108 60.19 -23.90 -24.66
CA ARG A 108 60.24 -23.72 -23.20
C ARG A 108 61.44 -24.43 -22.58
N SER A 109 61.72 -25.65 -23.01
CA SER A 109 62.88 -26.43 -22.58
C SER A 109 64.20 -25.72 -22.91
N LEU A 110 64.33 -25.17 -24.12
CA LEU A 110 65.49 -24.40 -24.56
C LEU A 110 65.74 -23.17 -23.65
N PHE A 111 64.69 -22.53 -23.16
CA PHE A 111 64.78 -21.38 -22.25
C PHE A 111 64.77 -21.75 -20.75
N GLY A 112 64.85 -23.05 -20.40
CA GLY A 112 64.81 -23.51 -19.01
C GLY A 112 63.48 -23.24 -18.30
N LEU A 113 62.39 -23.06 -19.06
CA LEU A 113 61.04 -22.80 -18.55
C LEU A 113 60.20 -24.10 -18.42
N THR A 114 60.86 -25.24 -18.26
CA THR A 114 60.20 -26.54 -18.02
C THR A 114 59.79 -26.67 -16.56
N HIS A 115 58.61 -27.24 -16.31
CA HIS A 115 58.06 -27.49 -14.97
C HIS A 115 58.73 -28.67 -14.21
N ASP A 116 59.97 -29.01 -14.57
CA ASP A 116 60.67 -30.22 -14.10
C ASP A 116 61.75 -29.93 -13.04
N GLY A 117 61.93 -28.67 -12.63
CA GLY A 117 62.83 -28.31 -11.53
C GLY A 117 62.33 -28.88 -10.19
N GLU A 118 63.23 -29.49 -9.42
CA GLU A 118 62.97 -30.01 -8.07
C GLU A 118 62.90 -28.91 -6.99
N ASP A 119 63.02 -27.64 -7.39
CA ASP A 119 62.94 -26.51 -6.48
C ASP A 119 61.46 -26.24 -6.12
N ASP A 120 61.01 -26.82 -5.02
CA ASP A 120 59.73 -26.54 -4.34
C ASP A 120 59.66 -25.08 -3.77
N GLU A 121 60.54 -24.16 -4.20
CA GLU A 121 60.61 -22.78 -3.70
C GLU A 121 59.65 -21.80 -4.38
N ASP A 122 58.98 -22.18 -5.48
CA ASP A 122 57.96 -21.34 -6.10
C ASP A 122 56.67 -21.36 -5.28
N ASN A 123 56.60 -20.45 -4.30
CA ASN A 123 55.40 -20.13 -3.54
C ASN A 123 54.20 -20.01 -4.49
N HIS A 124 53.16 -20.83 -4.25
CA HIS A 124 51.91 -20.73 -5.00
C HIS A 124 51.47 -19.27 -5.04
N LYS A 125 51.04 -18.76 -6.20
CA LYS A 125 50.67 -17.34 -6.40
C LYS A 125 49.71 -16.79 -5.33
N ASP A 126 48.89 -17.67 -4.75
CA ASP A 126 47.91 -17.31 -3.72
C ASP A 126 48.55 -17.13 -2.32
N CYS A 127 49.75 -17.66 -2.11
CA CYS A 127 50.55 -17.54 -0.88
C CYS A 127 51.52 -16.33 -0.92
N LEU A 128 51.53 -15.56 -2.01
CA LEU A 128 52.36 -14.36 -2.09
C LEU A 128 51.92 -13.33 -1.01
N PRO A 129 52.87 -12.65 -0.33
CA PRO A 129 52.54 -11.68 0.72
C PRO A 129 51.57 -10.58 0.27
N SER A 130 51.64 -10.17 -0.99
CA SER A 130 50.73 -9.18 -1.57
C SER A 130 49.29 -9.71 -1.73
N ARG A 131 49.13 -11.00 -2.03
CA ARG A 131 47.82 -11.64 -2.11
C ARG A 131 47.22 -11.81 -0.72
N LEU A 132 47.99 -12.34 0.23
CA LEU A 132 47.56 -12.50 1.62
C LEU A 132 47.13 -11.18 2.25
N ARG A 133 47.86 -10.09 1.98
CA ARG A 133 47.47 -8.75 2.45
C ARG A 133 46.12 -8.32 1.88
N ARG A 134 45.91 -8.49 0.57
CA ARG A 134 44.64 -8.13 -0.07
C ARG A 134 43.48 -8.94 0.49
N ASP A 135 43.65 -10.26 0.65
CA ASP A 135 42.60 -11.12 1.19
C ASP A 135 42.27 -10.72 2.65
N ASN A 136 43.26 -10.35 3.46
CA ASN A 136 43.03 -9.81 4.81
C ASN A 136 42.29 -8.46 4.79
N ASP A 137 42.68 -7.54 3.91
CA ASP A 137 42.02 -6.24 3.76
C ASP A 137 40.55 -6.42 3.32
N ASP A 138 40.29 -7.34 2.39
CA ASP A 138 38.93 -7.67 1.91
C ASP A 138 38.08 -8.28 3.05
N VAL A 139 38.67 -9.14 3.90
CA VAL A 139 37.98 -9.69 5.08
C VAL A 139 37.63 -8.60 6.09
N ILE A 140 38.55 -7.67 6.38
CA ILE A 140 38.28 -6.55 7.30
C ILE A 140 37.13 -5.70 6.76
N GLN A 141 37.14 -5.39 5.46
CA GLN A 141 36.05 -4.65 4.82
C GLN A 141 34.71 -5.39 4.94
N LEU A 142 34.68 -6.71 4.72
CA LEU A 142 33.46 -7.51 4.90
C LEU A 142 32.95 -7.49 6.35
N VAL A 143 33.84 -7.63 7.32
CA VAL A 143 33.48 -7.61 8.75
C VAL A 143 32.92 -6.25 9.15
N ASP A 144 33.53 -5.15 8.71
CA ASP A 144 33.02 -3.79 8.94
C ASP A 144 31.60 -3.62 8.38
N GLN A 145 31.34 -4.11 7.16
CA GLN A 145 29.99 -4.08 6.60
C GLN A 145 29.00 -4.94 7.39
N PHE A 146 29.39 -6.13 7.84
CA PHE A 146 28.51 -6.99 8.63
C PHE A 146 28.17 -6.38 9.99
N GLN A 147 29.11 -5.69 10.63
CA GLN A 147 28.88 -4.96 11.87
C GLN A 147 27.96 -3.76 11.65
N ARG A 148 28.22 -2.96 10.61
CA ARG A 148 27.42 -1.78 10.24
C ARG A 148 25.96 -2.12 9.98
N TYR A 149 25.69 -3.23 9.29
CA TYR A 149 24.34 -3.66 8.95
C TYR A 149 23.76 -4.66 9.95
N HIS A 150 24.42 -4.89 11.09
CA HIS A 150 23.98 -5.80 12.13
C HIS A 150 23.54 -7.19 11.60
N VAL A 151 24.25 -7.70 10.58
CA VAL A 151 23.83 -8.86 9.76
C VAL A 151 23.57 -10.13 10.57
N PHE A 152 24.22 -10.26 11.72
CA PHE A 152 24.13 -11.43 12.60
C PHE A 152 23.40 -11.15 13.93
N GLN A 153 22.72 -10.00 14.09
CA GLN A 153 21.87 -9.76 15.25
C GLN A 153 20.54 -10.52 15.12
N LEU A 154 20.29 -11.42 16.07
CA LEU A 154 19.20 -12.40 16.04
C LEU A 154 17.86 -11.87 16.59
N GLU A 155 17.75 -10.58 16.86
CA GLU A 155 16.59 -9.99 17.56
C GLU A 155 15.32 -9.94 16.68
N ASN A 156 15.45 -10.05 15.35
CA ASN A 156 14.34 -10.08 14.39
C ASN A 156 14.36 -11.33 13.49
N MET A 157 14.14 -12.52 14.07
CA MET A 157 14.17 -13.80 13.30
C MET A 157 13.00 -14.00 12.31
N TYR A 158 12.02 -13.10 12.26
CA TYR A 158 10.77 -13.32 11.52
C TYR A 158 10.67 -12.56 10.20
N GLU A 159 11.57 -11.60 9.92
CA GLU A 159 11.52 -10.78 8.71
C GLU A 159 12.78 -10.97 7.85
N LEU A 160 12.61 -11.13 6.53
CA LEU A 160 13.74 -11.12 5.58
C LEU A 160 13.93 -9.71 5.03
N VAL A 161 15.14 -9.16 5.19
CA VAL A 161 15.46 -7.77 4.83
C VAL A 161 16.61 -7.72 3.84
N SER A 162 16.50 -6.85 2.84
CA SER A 162 17.60 -6.51 1.94
C SER A 162 18.62 -5.62 2.66
N LEU A 163 19.85 -6.12 2.86
CA LEU A 163 20.91 -5.39 3.58
C LEU A 163 21.23 -4.01 2.97
N THR A 164 21.16 -3.89 1.63
CA THR A 164 21.57 -2.67 0.93
C THR A 164 20.49 -1.59 0.90
N THR A 165 19.22 -1.99 0.96
CA THR A 165 18.08 -1.06 0.82
C THR A 165 17.23 -0.94 2.07
N GLY A 166 17.33 -1.88 3.02
CA GLY A 166 16.42 -2.00 4.15
C GLY A 166 15.03 -2.49 3.76
N ASP A 167 14.81 -2.90 2.51
CA ASP A 167 13.50 -3.36 2.02
C ASP A 167 13.14 -4.72 2.63
N VAL A 168 11.92 -4.82 3.15
CA VAL A 168 11.39 -6.03 3.78
C VAL A 168 10.68 -6.89 2.73
N ALA A 169 10.95 -8.20 2.75
CA ALA A 169 10.27 -9.16 1.90
C ALA A 169 8.78 -9.21 2.22
N SER A 170 7.94 -9.25 1.18
CA SER A 170 6.51 -9.54 1.35
C SER A 170 6.29 -11.00 1.76
N GLU A 171 5.16 -11.31 2.39
CA GLU A 171 4.86 -12.64 2.95
C GLU A 171 4.97 -13.77 1.91
N ASP A 172 4.58 -13.52 0.67
CA ASP A 172 4.75 -14.46 -0.45
C ASP A 172 6.22 -14.74 -0.78
N ILE A 173 7.09 -13.73 -0.70
CA ILE A 173 8.54 -13.89 -0.92
C ILE A 173 9.19 -14.57 0.29
N LEU A 174 8.80 -14.18 1.50
CA LEU A 174 9.26 -14.82 2.73
C LEU A 174 8.98 -16.32 2.68
N ASN A 175 7.75 -16.69 2.38
CA ASN A 175 7.34 -18.10 2.26
C ASN A 175 8.12 -18.84 1.17
N ASP A 176 8.24 -18.25 -0.03
CA ASP A 176 8.96 -18.86 -1.15
C ASP A 176 10.46 -19.07 -0.86
N LEU A 177 11.12 -18.11 -0.20
CA LEU A 177 12.56 -18.18 0.10
C LEU A 177 12.86 -19.13 1.26
N THR A 178 12.09 -19.07 2.35
CA THR A 178 12.31 -19.91 3.54
C THR A 178 12.02 -21.39 3.27
N HIS A 179 11.03 -21.69 2.42
CA HIS A 179 10.65 -23.07 2.09
C HIS A 179 11.26 -23.57 0.76
N ALA A 180 12.14 -22.80 0.12
CA ALA A 180 12.72 -23.14 -1.18
C ALA A 180 13.40 -24.52 -1.18
N ALA A 181 14.23 -24.81 -0.18
CA ALA A 181 14.94 -26.08 -0.07
C ALA A 181 13.98 -27.27 0.10
N GLU A 182 12.96 -27.14 0.95
CA GLU A 182 11.99 -28.20 1.18
C GLU A 182 11.13 -28.45 -0.05
N SER A 183 10.61 -27.39 -0.67
CA SER A 183 9.88 -27.44 -1.93
C SER A 183 10.70 -28.12 -3.03
N GLY A 184 11.97 -27.74 -3.16
CA GLY A 184 12.90 -28.37 -4.10
C GLY A 184 13.13 -29.85 -3.83
N LYS A 185 13.26 -30.24 -2.55
CA LYS A 185 13.42 -31.65 -2.15
C LYS A 185 12.20 -32.48 -2.52
N GLN A 186 10.99 -31.93 -2.31
CA GLN A 186 9.74 -32.57 -2.74
C GLN A 186 9.72 -32.76 -4.26
N MET A 187 10.13 -31.76 -5.03
CA MET A 187 10.19 -31.85 -6.49
C MET A 187 11.16 -32.93 -6.98
N VAL A 188 12.36 -33.00 -6.40
CA VAL A 188 13.35 -34.05 -6.75
C VAL A 188 12.79 -35.44 -6.40
N THR A 189 12.16 -35.58 -5.23
CA THR A 189 11.55 -36.84 -4.78
C THR A 189 10.42 -37.27 -5.70
N GLU A 190 9.54 -36.34 -6.11
CA GLU A 190 8.49 -36.62 -7.08
C GLU A 190 9.04 -37.00 -8.45
N LEU A 191 10.11 -36.34 -8.91
CA LEU A 191 10.77 -36.63 -10.17
C LEU A 191 11.30 -38.07 -10.18
N VAL A 192 12.06 -38.45 -9.14
CA VAL A 192 12.60 -39.81 -8.99
C VAL A 192 11.47 -40.82 -8.94
N LYS A 193 10.45 -40.59 -8.08
CA LYS A 193 9.32 -41.50 -7.92
C LYS A 193 8.55 -41.71 -9.23
N LYS A 194 8.10 -40.62 -9.88
CA LYS A 194 7.21 -40.68 -11.05
C LYS A 194 7.91 -41.11 -12.33
N ARG A 195 9.20 -40.80 -12.49
CA ARG A 195 9.91 -40.94 -13.77
C ARG A 195 11.03 -41.98 -13.75
N MET A 196 11.60 -42.32 -12.60
CA MET A 196 12.69 -43.29 -12.48
C MET A 196 12.21 -44.58 -11.79
N SER A 197 11.42 -44.48 -10.73
CA SER A 197 10.93 -45.66 -9.99
C SER A 197 9.68 -46.28 -10.60
N THR A 198 8.58 -45.53 -10.73
CA THR A 198 7.30 -46.08 -11.23
C THR A 198 7.13 -45.93 -12.74
N MET A 199 7.95 -45.08 -13.39
CA MET A 199 7.89 -44.77 -14.83
C MET A 199 6.50 -44.36 -15.36
N ASN A 200 5.64 -43.80 -14.51
CA ASN A 200 4.29 -43.35 -14.87
C ASN A 200 4.28 -42.11 -15.79
N THR A 201 5.42 -41.46 -15.99
CA THR A 201 5.55 -40.28 -16.85
C THR A 201 6.85 -40.36 -17.62
N ASN A 202 6.81 -40.04 -18.92
CA ASN A 202 8.00 -40.06 -19.76
C ASN A 202 9.10 -39.14 -19.19
N PHE A 203 10.32 -39.66 -19.10
CA PHE A 203 11.47 -38.99 -18.51
C PHE A 203 11.76 -37.61 -19.14
N HIS A 204 11.60 -37.49 -20.46
CA HIS A 204 11.95 -36.29 -21.22
C HIS A 204 10.88 -35.18 -21.17
N ASN A 205 9.66 -35.48 -20.71
CA ASN A 205 8.58 -34.51 -20.61
C ASN A 205 9.00 -33.26 -19.83
N SER A 206 8.47 -32.09 -20.19
CA SER A 206 8.77 -30.83 -19.49
C SER A 206 8.57 -30.95 -17.98
N LEU A 207 9.45 -30.32 -17.20
CA LEU A 207 9.28 -30.16 -15.77
C LEU A 207 8.50 -28.88 -15.51
N THR A 208 7.49 -28.96 -14.64
CA THR A 208 6.71 -27.79 -14.21
C THR A 208 7.62 -26.81 -13.49
N LYS A 209 7.65 -25.57 -13.96
CA LYS A 209 8.43 -24.49 -13.34
C LYS A 209 7.65 -23.88 -12.19
N ARG A 210 8.30 -23.70 -11.04
CA ARG A 210 7.70 -23.09 -9.84
C ARG A 210 7.67 -21.57 -9.91
N LYS A 211 8.69 -20.94 -10.51
CA LYS A 211 8.87 -19.49 -10.53
C LYS A 211 8.75 -18.87 -9.14
N LEU A 212 9.50 -19.40 -8.18
CA LEU A 212 9.56 -18.87 -6.81
C LEU A 212 9.89 -17.37 -6.84
N LYS A 213 9.22 -16.61 -5.98
CA LYS A 213 9.42 -15.17 -5.87
C LYS A 213 10.67 -14.88 -5.04
N THR A 214 11.36 -13.83 -5.41
CA THR A 214 12.60 -13.33 -4.80
C THR A 214 12.50 -11.82 -4.58
N PHE A 215 13.50 -11.20 -3.95
CA PHE A 215 13.55 -9.74 -3.82
C PHE A 215 13.44 -8.99 -5.17
N SER A 216 13.87 -9.60 -6.28
CA SER A 216 13.69 -9.01 -7.62
C SER A 216 12.20 -8.82 -8.01
N ASN A 217 11.30 -9.62 -7.43
CA ASN A 217 9.87 -9.55 -7.66
C ASN A 217 9.20 -8.42 -6.87
N ILE A 218 9.87 -7.85 -5.86
CA ILE A 218 9.40 -6.67 -5.13
C ILE A 218 9.31 -5.48 -6.08
N TYR A 219 10.29 -5.33 -6.97
CA TYR A 219 10.43 -4.18 -7.86
C TYR A 219 9.62 -4.28 -9.17
N ARG A 220 8.81 -5.34 -9.36
CA ARG A 220 7.99 -5.54 -10.57
C ARG A 220 6.57 -4.98 -10.37
N THR A 221 6.07 -4.25 -11.36
CA THR A 221 4.71 -3.70 -11.38
C THR A 221 3.66 -4.75 -11.76
N ASP A 222 2.56 -4.83 -11.00
CA ASP A 222 1.43 -5.73 -11.29
C ASP A 222 0.45 -5.09 -12.29
N SER A 223 0.22 -5.76 -13.42
CA SER A 223 -0.66 -5.29 -14.51
C SER A 223 -2.16 -5.61 -14.30
N LYS A 224 -2.55 -6.18 -13.16
CA LYS A 224 -3.88 -6.80 -12.97
C LYS A 224 -5.04 -5.83 -12.69
N LEU A 225 -4.79 -4.58 -12.30
CA LEU A 225 -5.86 -3.64 -11.91
C LEU A 225 -6.76 -3.20 -13.08
N GLY A 226 -6.33 -3.40 -14.33
CA GLY A 226 -7.11 -3.05 -15.53
C GLY A 226 -8.38 -3.88 -15.76
N LYS A 227 -8.50 -5.09 -15.17
CA LYS A 227 -9.64 -6.00 -15.42
C LYS A 227 -10.88 -5.74 -14.54
N LEU A 228 -10.75 -4.97 -13.45
CA LEU A 228 -11.90 -4.62 -12.59
C LEU A 228 -12.69 -3.41 -13.11
N LYS A 229 -12.02 -2.49 -13.84
CA LYS A 229 -12.65 -1.29 -14.43
C LYS A 229 -13.74 -1.60 -15.46
N SER A 230 -13.77 -2.80 -16.05
CA SER A 230 -14.72 -3.16 -17.11
C SER A 230 -16.05 -3.76 -16.63
N LYS A 231 -16.21 -4.06 -15.33
CA LYS A 231 -17.44 -4.70 -14.81
C LYS A 231 -18.50 -3.74 -14.27
N CYS A 232 -18.20 -2.46 -14.10
CA CYS A 232 -19.08 -1.52 -13.41
C CYS A 232 -19.55 -0.33 -14.28
N VAL A 233 -19.54 -0.50 -15.60
CA VAL A 233 -20.00 0.52 -16.56
C VAL A 233 -21.20 -0.05 -17.31
N LYS A 234 -22.35 0.63 -17.20
CA LYS A 234 -23.69 0.43 -17.84
C LYS A 234 -24.88 -0.18 -17.06
N PRO A 235 -25.02 -0.11 -15.71
CA PRO A 235 -26.29 -0.47 -15.06
C PRO A 235 -27.48 0.45 -15.44
N ASP A 236 -27.23 1.76 -15.59
CA ASP A 236 -28.31 2.76 -15.71
C ASP A 236 -29.24 2.51 -16.91
N ARG A 237 -28.68 2.26 -18.09
CA ARG A 237 -29.46 2.09 -19.31
C ARG A 237 -30.35 0.85 -19.27
N ASP A 238 -29.85 -0.22 -18.67
CA ASP A 238 -30.56 -1.50 -18.66
C ASP A 238 -31.70 -1.51 -17.62
N ILE A 239 -31.54 -0.79 -16.50
CA ILE A 239 -32.61 -0.56 -15.51
C ILE A 239 -33.73 0.29 -16.11
N PHE A 240 -33.40 1.45 -16.69
CA PHE A 240 -34.42 2.31 -17.31
C PHE A 240 -35.12 1.60 -18.47
N ARG A 241 -34.37 0.89 -19.31
CA ARG A 241 -34.96 0.03 -20.35
C ARG A 241 -35.91 -1.00 -19.73
N GLY A 242 -35.50 -1.67 -18.65
CA GLY A 242 -36.31 -2.65 -17.95
C GLY A 242 -37.63 -2.08 -17.43
N ILE A 243 -37.59 -0.91 -16.78
CA ILE A 243 -38.77 -0.21 -16.26
C ILE A 243 -39.71 0.16 -17.41
N ILE A 244 -39.20 0.85 -18.44
CA ILE A 244 -40.00 1.31 -19.58
C ILE A 244 -40.66 0.12 -20.29
N VAL A 245 -39.89 -0.92 -20.60
CA VAL A 245 -40.40 -2.11 -21.30
C VAL A 245 -41.41 -2.88 -20.45
N SER A 246 -41.24 -2.89 -19.13
CA SER A 246 -42.20 -3.55 -18.22
C SER A 246 -43.53 -2.79 -18.16
N MET A 247 -43.48 -1.45 -18.06
CA MET A 247 -44.67 -0.60 -18.08
C MET A 247 -45.39 -0.66 -19.44
N ASP A 248 -44.65 -0.66 -20.55
CA ASP A 248 -45.17 -0.83 -21.91
C ASP A 248 -45.86 -2.19 -22.10
N SER A 249 -45.40 -3.22 -21.38
CA SER A 249 -46.01 -4.55 -21.37
C SER A 249 -47.18 -4.69 -20.39
N GLY A 250 -47.72 -3.56 -19.88
CA GLY A 250 -48.87 -3.52 -18.97
C GLY A 250 -48.60 -4.03 -17.55
N ARG A 251 -47.33 -4.16 -17.14
CA ARG A 251 -47.00 -4.48 -15.74
C ARG A 251 -47.20 -3.23 -14.88
N ASP A 252 -47.87 -3.40 -13.74
CA ASP A 252 -47.98 -2.34 -12.73
C ASP A 252 -46.64 -2.22 -11.98
N VAL A 253 -45.84 -1.21 -12.35
CA VAL A 253 -44.54 -0.94 -11.74
C VAL A 253 -44.68 0.22 -10.76
N ASN A 254 -44.63 -0.08 -9.46
CA ASN A 254 -44.59 0.95 -8.42
C ASN A 254 -43.22 1.66 -8.40
N ILE A 255 -43.11 2.76 -9.15
CA ILE A 255 -41.88 3.57 -9.25
C ILE A 255 -41.46 4.11 -7.87
N ASP A 256 -42.40 4.55 -7.04
CA ASP A 256 -42.07 5.11 -5.73
C ASP A 256 -41.50 4.04 -4.81
N GLY A 257 -42.09 2.83 -4.83
CA GLY A 257 -41.52 1.66 -4.14
C GLY A 257 -40.12 1.30 -4.65
N LEU A 258 -39.90 1.34 -5.96
CA LEU A 258 -38.60 1.08 -6.59
C LEU A 258 -37.52 2.07 -6.11
N LEU A 259 -37.88 3.35 -5.93
CA LEU A 259 -36.97 4.42 -5.52
C LEU A 259 -36.66 4.43 -4.02
N GLN A 260 -37.33 3.61 -3.20
CA GLN A 260 -36.96 3.39 -1.80
C GLN A 260 -35.63 2.63 -1.66
N GLU A 261 -35.30 1.83 -2.65
CA GLU A 261 -34.11 1.00 -2.69
C GLU A 261 -33.13 1.50 -3.77
N GLU A 262 -31.89 1.01 -3.72
CA GLU A 262 -30.85 1.51 -4.63
C GLU A 262 -30.97 0.83 -5.99
N LEU A 263 -30.93 1.64 -7.05
CA LEU A 263 -31.10 1.15 -8.42
C LEU A 263 -29.83 0.41 -8.90
N CYS A 264 -28.67 0.79 -8.36
CA CYS A 264 -27.37 0.21 -8.70
C CYS A 264 -26.80 -0.62 -7.54
N ALA A 265 -25.74 -1.40 -7.84
CA ALA A 265 -24.95 -2.10 -6.83
C ALA A 265 -24.30 -1.18 -5.78
N VAL A 266 -24.26 0.12 -6.05
CA VAL A 266 -23.69 1.16 -5.20
C VAL A 266 -24.57 2.40 -5.21
N PRO A 267 -24.66 3.15 -4.09
CA PRO A 267 -25.36 4.43 -4.05
C PRO A 267 -24.52 5.48 -4.76
N LEU A 268 -24.81 5.71 -6.04
CA LEU A 268 -23.99 6.58 -6.90
C LEU A 268 -23.95 8.04 -6.44
N SER A 269 -24.88 8.46 -5.59
CA SER A 269 -24.86 9.77 -4.93
C SER A 269 -23.76 9.92 -3.87
N LEU A 270 -23.26 8.81 -3.32
CA LEU A 270 -22.30 8.75 -2.20
C LEU A 270 -21.06 7.88 -2.50
N ALA A 271 -21.06 7.10 -3.59
CA ALA A 271 -19.95 6.24 -3.94
C ALA A 271 -19.68 6.26 -5.44
N THR A 272 -18.43 5.98 -5.78
CA THR A 272 -18.01 5.65 -7.13
C THR A 272 -18.35 4.20 -7.45
N THR A 273 -18.30 3.84 -8.73
CA THR A 273 -18.50 2.47 -9.21
C THR A 273 -17.46 1.47 -8.69
N GLU A 274 -16.38 1.94 -8.09
CA GLU A 274 -15.34 1.13 -7.47
C GLU A 274 -15.63 0.82 -5.98
N LEU A 275 -16.87 1.01 -5.50
CA LEU A 275 -17.29 0.85 -4.09
C LEU A 275 -16.58 1.83 -3.13
N VAL A 276 -16.11 2.95 -3.67
CA VAL A 276 -15.28 3.92 -2.94
C VAL A 276 -16.07 5.21 -2.70
N LEU A 277 -16.09 5.71 -1.45
CA LEU A 277 -16.68 7.01 -1.11
C LEU A 277 -16.10 8.12 -1.99
N ARG A 278 -16.95 9.07 -2.42
CA ARG A 278 -16.54 10.14 -3.33
C ARG A 278 -15.65 11.15 -2.59
N PRO A 279 -14.51 11.55 -3.20
CA PRO A 279 -13.61 12.52 -2.60
C PRO A 279 -14.25 13.91 -2.56
N THR A 280 -13.78 14.75 -1.64
CA THR A 280 -14.18 16.16 -1.54
C THR A 280 -13.01 17.13 -1.70
N SER A 281 -13.26 18.31 -2.27
CA SER A 281 -12.30 19.42 -2.22
C SER A 281 -12.42 20.14 -0.88
N LYS A 282 -11.67 19.68 0.14
CA LYS A 282 -11.60 20.36 1.44
C LYS A 282 -11.07 21.80 1.32
N ALA A 283 -10.24 22.08 0.32
CA ALA A 283 -9.62 23.39 0.08
C ALA A 283 -10.65 24.50 -0.23
N ASP A 284 -11.79 24.13 -0.83
CA ASP A 284 -12.85 25.09 -1.15
C ASP A 284 -13.45 25.70 0.11
N LEU A 285 -13.66 24.87 1.15
CA LEU A 285 -14.20 25.35 2.43
C LEU A 285 -13.22 26.27 3.15
N ALA A 286 -11.93 25.90 3.19
CA ALA A 286 -10.89 26.77 3.74
C ALA A 286 -10.88 28.14 3.05
N THR A 287 -11.03 28.16 1.72
CA THR A 287 -11.10 29.39 0.93
C THR A 287 -12.34 30.22 1.26
N ILE A 288 -13.50 29.57 1.45
CA ILE A 288 -14.75 30.24 1.82
C ILE A 288 -14.63 30.92 3.19
N LEU A 289 -14.09 30.20 4.18
CA LEU A 289 -13.93 30.72 5.54
C LEU A 289 -12.91 31.86 5.63
N GLN A 290 -11.92 31.84 4.72
CA GLN A 290 -10.89 32.87 4.64
C GLN A 290 -11.28 34.09 3.80
N ALA A 291 -12.41 34.06 3.08
CA ALA A 291 -12.78 35.13 2.14
C ALA A 291 -12.93 36.52 2.79
N GLY A 292 -13.07 36.60 4.12
CA GLY A 292 -13.06 37.84 4.90
C GLY A 292 -11.76 38.16 5.63
N ALA A 293 -10.81 37.22 5.70
CA ALA A 293 -9.54 37.39 6.40
C ALA A 293 -8.46 37.92 5.45
N LYS A 294 -7.78 39.00 5.82
CA LYS A 294 -6.64 39.51 5.04
C LYS A 294 -5.43 38.60 5.24
N GLU A 295 -4.98 37.98 4.15
CA GLU A 295 -3.69 37.30 4.11
C GLU A 295 -2.57 38.30 4.39
N THR A 296 -1.76 38.01 5.41
CA THR A 296 -0.63 38.87 5.77
C THR A 296 0.58 38.00 6.10
N GLY A 297 1.78 38.59 6.05
CA GLY A 297 2.94 37.99 6.69
C GLY A 297 2.72 37.90 8.20
N LEU A 298 3.38 36.95 8.86
CA LEU A 298 3.36 36.86 10.31
C LEU A 298 3.88 38.19 10.90
N SER A 299 3.08 38.84 11.75
CA SER A 299 3.49 40.10 12.37
C SER A 299 4.55 39.84 13.44
N PRO A 300 5.58 40.71 13.57
CA PRO A 300 6.48 40.67 14.72
C PRO A 300 5.68 40.81 16.02
N SER A 301 6.11 40.13 17.09
CA SER A 301 5.53 40.31 18.42
C SER A 301 6.51 40.03 19.52
N LEU A 302 6.22 40.66 20.67
CA LEU A 302 6.97 40.56 21.91
C LEU A 302 6.30 39.61 22.93
N VAL A 303 5.12 39.08 22.62
CA VAL A 303 4.39 38.19 23.52
C VAL A 303 4.93 36.76 23.48
N GLY A 304 4.76 36.03 24.58
CA GLY A 304 5.09 34.60 24.64
C GLY A 304 4.37 33.83 23.54
N THR A 305 5.13 33.18 22.67
CA THR A 305 4.60 32.50 21.49
C THR A 305 4.90 31.00 21.54
N CYS A 306 3.89 30.16 21.29
CA CYS A 306 4.08 28.72 21.11
C CYS A 306 3.85 28.35 19.63
N THR A 307 4.73 27.51 19.08
CA THR A 307 4.56 26.96 17.73
C THR A 307 4.18 25.49 17.81
N ILE A 308 3.04 25.11 17.24
CA ILE A 308 2.58 23.72 17.19
C ILE A 308 2.68 23.24 15.75
N ILE A 309 3.31 22.09 15.52
CA ILE A 309 3.67 21.59 14.20
C ILE A 309 2.99 20.24 13.96
N ASP A 310 2.25 20.15 12.85
CA ASP A 310 1.85 18.87 12.27
C ASP A 310 3.09 18.20 11.67
N GLY A 311 3.59 17.16 12.34
CA GLY A 311 4.83 16.50 11.99
C GLY A 311 4.78 15.82 10.62
N MET A 312 3.64 15.22 10.26
CA MET A 312 3.49 14.57 8.95
C MET A 312 3.39 15.61 7.82
N ALA A 313 2.76 16.76 8.08
CA ALA A 313 2.80 17.89 7.16
C ALA A 313 4.22 18.45 6.98
N LEU A 314 5.04 18.50 8.04
CA LEU A 314 6.44 18.90 7.96
C LEU A 314 7.26 17.91 7.11
N VAL A 315 7.13 16.61 7.35
CA VAL A 315 7.76 15.54 6.55
C VAL A 315 7.40 15.69 5.06
N ARG A 316 6.12 15.91 4.75
CA ARG A 316 5.66 16.13 3.37
C ARG A 316 6.20 17.43 2.76
N ALA A 317 6.34 18.49 3.56
CA ALA A 317 6.88 19.76 3.10
C ALA A 317 8.39 19.69 2.83
N MET A 318 9.13 18.89 3.60
CA MET A 318 10.55 18.64 3.41
C MET A 318 10.82 17.79 2.16
N GLY A 319 9.98 16.80 1.87
CA GLY A 319 10.20 15.89 0.75
C GLY A 319 11.50 15.09 0.94
N LYS A 320 12.22 14.79 -0.16
CA LYS A 320 13.58 14.21 -0.09
C LYS A 320 14.63 15.31 -0.26
N PRO A 321 15.38 15.70 0.80
CA PRO A 321 16.44 16.70 0.69
C PRO A 321 17.57 16.22 -0.21
N GLN A 322 18.19 17.12 -0.99
CA GLN A 322 19.29 16.77 -1.90
C GLN A 322 20.58 16.38 -1.16
N ASN A 323 20.77 16.94 0.03
CA ASN A 323 21.92 16.71 0.90
C ASN A 323 21.70 15.58 1.92
N ALA A 324 20.61 14.82 1.81
CA ALA A 324 20.36 13.66 2.66
C ALA A 324 20.51 12.37 1.87
N SER A 325 21.44 11.53 2.30
CA SER A 325 21.72 10.22 1.71
C SER A 325 21.11 9.08 2.52
N THR A 326 21.12 9.20 3.86
CA THR A 326 20.53 8.24 4.80
C THR A 326 19.34 8.82 5.56
N PHE A 327 18.59 7.97 6.27
CA PHE A 327 17.57 8.46 7.20
C PHE A 327 18.18 9.25 8.38
N GLY A 328 19.43 8.96 8.78
CA GLY A 328 20.15 9.79 9.76
C GLY A 328 20.35 11.23 9.28
N ASP A 329 20.85 11.41 8.04
CA ASP A 329 20.97 12.75 7.44
C ASP A 329 19.61 13.47 7.38
N TYR A 330 18.55 12.71 7.09
CA TYR A 330 17.19 13.24 7.06
C TYR A 330 16.70 13.67 8.46
N ALA A 331 16.99 12.88 9.49
CA ALA A 331 16.66 13.20 10.88
C ALA A 331 17.38 14.47 11.35
N ASP A 332 18.66 14.63 11.03
CA ASP A 332 19.41 15.85 11.37
C ASP A 332 18.76 17.11 10.77
N ILE A 333 18.39 17.05 9.49
CA ILE A 333 17.69 18.16 8.82
C ILE A 333 16.31 18.38 9.45
N PHE A 334 15.60 17.31 9.79
CA PHE A 334 14.29 17.39 10.43
C PHE A 334 14.37 18.07 11.80
N ILE A 335 15.32 17.63 12.64
CA ILE A 335 15.58 18.21 13.96
C ILE A 335 15.92 19.69 13.82
N GLN A 336 16.82 20.06 12.90
CA GLN A 336 17.14 21.47 12.63
C GLN A 336 15.92 22.29 12.22
N LYS A 337 15.00 21.70 11.45
CA LYS A 337 13.75 22.37 11.06
C LYS A 337 12.79 22.56 12.22
N VAL A 338 12.72 21.61 13.15
CA VAL A 338 11.87 21.72 14.35
C VAL A 338 12.48 22.72 15.33
N THR A 339 13.74 22.53 15.72
CA THR A 339 14.45 23.40 16.69
C THR A 339 14.64 24.82 16.17
N GLY A 340 14.76 25.02 14.85
CA GLY A 340 14.81 26.36 14.26
C GLY A 340 13.55 27.21 14.48
N ASN A 341 12.44 26.62 14.94
CA ASN A 341 11.27 27.41 15.37
C ASN A 341 11.46 28.04 16.76
N LEU A 342 12.41 27.56 17.58
CA LEU A 342 12.80 28.21 18.83
C LEU A 342 13.67 29.42 18.52
N HIS A 343 13.05 30.59 18.41
CA HIS A 343 13.76 31.85 18.21
C HIS A 343 12.95 33.03 18.72
N GLY A 344 13.64 34.08 19.17
CA GLY A 344 13.01 35.28 19.71
C GLY A 344 12.10 34.95 20.90
N ASN A 345 10.81 35.20 20.74
CA ASN A 345 9.79 34.96 21.78
C ASN A 345 9.06 33.62 21.62
N ILE A 346 9.52 32.76 20.71
CA ILE A 346 9.06 31.38 20.59
C ILE A 346 9.90 30.51 21.51
N THR A 347 9.44 30.36 22.74
CA THR A 347 10.15 29.58 23.77
C THR A 347 9.71 28.11 23.81
N ARG A 348 8.56 27.77 23.22
CA ARG A 348 8.02 26.41 23.15
C ARG A 348 7.64 26.00 21.73
N VAL A 349 7.97 24.75 21.41
CA VAL A 349 7.56 24.09 20.16
C VAL A 349 6.92 22.74 20.46
N ASP A 350 5.74 22.49 19.91
CA ASP A 350 5.08 21.19 20.04
C ASP A 350 5.06 20.51 18.67
N LEU A 351 5.50 19.26 18.59
CA LEU A 351 5.46 18.43 17.40
C LEU A 351 4.47 17.29 17.61
N VAL A 352 3.48 17.19 16.73
CA VAL A 352 2.40 16.21 16.84
C VAL A 352 2.35 15.33 15.58
N PHE A 353 2.40 14.02 15.76
CA PHE A 353 2.26 13.03 14.68
C PHE A 353 0.94 12.26 14.78
N ASP A 354 0.47 11.77 13.63
CA ASP A 354 -0.59 10.76 13.57
C ASP A 354 -0.15 9.44 14.21
N GLN A 355 -1.12 8.68 14.71
CA GLN A 355 -0.95 7.30 15.11
C GLN A 355 -1.41 6.35 14.00
N TYR A 356 -0.58 5.36 13.67
CA TYR A 356 -0.85 4.39 12.62
C TYR A 356 -1.40 3.10 13.21
N LEU A 357 -2.66 3.14 13.65
CA LEU A 357 -3.33 2.00 14.29
C LEU A 357 -3.83 0.96 13.26
N GLN A 358 -3.78 -0.32 13.65
CA GLN A 358 -4.50 -1.38 12.92
C GLN A 358 -6.01 -1.15 13.09
N ASN A 359 -6.79 -1.30 12.01
CA ASN A 359 -8.24 -1.04 11.98
C ASN A 359 -8.65 0.44 12.13
N SER A 360 -7.87 1.37 11.57
CA SER A 360 -8.28 2.77 11.42
C SER A 360 -9.51 2.94 10.52
N ILE A 361 -10.43 3.86 10.88
CA ILE A 361 -11.53 4.29 9.99
C ILE A 361 -11.03 5.01 8.72
N LYS A 362 -9.79 5.52 8.73
CA LYS A 362 -9.12 6.09 7.56
C LYS A 362 -8.37 5.03 6.74
N GLY A 363 -8.27 3.77 7.20
CA GLY A 363 -7.56 2.69 6.49
C GLY A 363 -8.01 2.54 5.02
N GLY A 364 -9.32 2.56 4.78
CA GLY A 364 -9.88 2.53 3.42
C GLY A 364 -9.48 3.73 2.56
N THR A 365 -9.38 4.94 3.12
CA THR A 365 -8.95 6.15 2.41
C THR A 365 -7.43 6.19 2.20
N ARG A 366 -6.64 5.66 3.14
CA ARG A 366 -5.19 5.49 3.02
C ARG A 366 -4.85 4.47 1.90
N ALA A 367 -5.66 3.43 1.74
CA ALA A 367 -5.56 2.48 0.63
C ALA A 367 -5.86 3.12 -0.75
N LYS A 368 -6.78 4.12 -0.85
CA LYS A 368 -7.07 4.86 -2.11
C LYS A 368 -5.86 5.64 -2.65
N ARG A 369 -4.95 6.07 -1.77
CA ARG A 369 -3.72 6.78 -2.15
C ARG A 369 -2.66 5.83 -2.72
N SER A 370 -2.89 4.51 -2.72
CA SER A 370 -1.98 3.56 -3.39
C SER A 370 -2.10 3.68 -4.91
N THR A 371 -1.02 4.19 -5.52
CA THR A 371 -0.84 4.09 -6.97
C THR A 371 -0.67 2.61 -7.38
N THR A 372 -0.79 2.33 -8.68
CA THR A 372 -0.53 1.02 -9.32
C THR A 372 0.88 0.45 -9.10
N GLN A 373 1.74 1.15 -8.35
CA GLN A 373 3.08 0.70 -7.98
C GLN A 373 3.03 -0.09 -6.67
N ARG A 374 3.69 -1.25 -6.65
CA ARG A 374 3.81 -2.08 -5.45
C ARG A 374 4.63 -1.30 -4.41
N LYS A 375 4.00 -0.98 -3.27
CA LYS A 375 4.66 -0.31 -2.15
C LYS A 375 5.58 -1.29 -1.44
N ILE A 376 6.74 -0.81 -0.99
CA ILE A 376 7.77 -1.62 -0.36
C ILE A 376 7.94 -1.11 1.07
N ARG A 377 7.84 -2.01 2.05
CA ARG A 377 8.13 -1.68 3.44
C ARG A 377 9.64 -1.60 3.61
N THR A 378 10.13 -0.53 4.21
CA THR A 378 11.57 -0.30 4.42
C THR A 378 11.82 -0.02 5.89
N ILE A 379 12.87 -0.65 6.44
CA ILE A 379 13.34 -0.36 7.80
C ILE A 379 13.94 1.05 7.83
N VAL A 380 13.60 1.83 8.86
CA VAL A 380 14.11 3.19 9.05
C VAL A 380 15.12 3.19 10.19
N SER A 381 16.38 3.48 9.87
CA SER A 381 17.45 3.65 10.86
C SER A 381 18.56 4.55 10.32
N ASN A 382 19.44 5.05 11.19
CA ASN A 382 20.45 6.06 10.86
C ASN A 382 21.30 5.73 9.62
N ASP A 383 21.75 4.48 9.48
CA ASP A 383 22.64 4.04 8.39
C ASP A 383 21.91 3.61 7.11
N VAL A 384 20.58 3.49 7.13
CA VAL A 384 19.81 3.04 5.97
C VAL A 384 19.67 4.19 4.96
N LYS A 385 19.99 3.89 3.70
CA LYS A 385 19.86 4.84 2.59
C LYS A 385 18.39 5.21 2.38
N MET A 386 18.14 6.49 2.11
CA MET A 386 16.79 6.95 1.78
C MET A 386 16.29 6.28 0.49
N PRO A 387 15.00 5.91 0.42
CA PRO A 387 14.43 5.26 -0.74
C PRO A 387 14.57 6.12 -2.00
N ALA A 388 14.74 5.47 -3.16
CA ALA A 388 14.86 6.16 -4.44
C ALA A 388 13.59 6.96 -4.77
N ASN A 389 12.41 6.37 -4.51
CA ASN A 389 11.11 7.00 -4.70
C ASN A 389 10.47 7.35 -3.35
N TRP A 390 10.73 8.58 -2.88
CA TRP A 390 10.20 9.10 -1.61
C TRP A 390 8.68 9.13 -1.55
N ASN A 391 8.02 9.47 -2.66
CA ASN A 391 6.57 9.59 -2.71
C ASN A 391 5.89 8.23 -2.48
N SER A 392 6.42 7.17 -3.10
CA SER A 392 5.91 5.81 -2.89
C SER A 392 6.16 5.32 -1.46
N PHE A 393 7.31 5.67 -0.87
CA PHE A 393 7.64 5.34 0.52
C PHE A 393 6.65 5.98 1.51
N ILE A 394 6.41 7.29 1.39
CA ILE A 394 5.47 8.06 2.24
C ILE A 394 3.99 7.71 1.95
N GLU A 395 3.67 6.90 0.95
CA GLU A 395 2.29 6.43 0.75
C GLU A 395 1.93 5.19 1.58
N MET A 396 2.91 4.44 2.09
CA MET A 396 2.70 3.23 2.89
C MET A 396 2.60 3.59 4.39
N ASP A 397 1.59 3.07 5.08
CA ASP A 397 1.32 3.47 6.47
C ASP A 397 2.37 2.92 7.43
N GLU A 398 2.87 1.69 7.19
CA GLU A 398 3.95 1.07 7.93
C GLU A 398 5.25 1.89 7.82
N ASN A 399 5.56 2.39 6.62
CA ASN A 399 6.73 3.24 6.42
C ASN A 399 6.59 4.60 7.12
N LYS A 400 5.39 5.18 7.11
CA LYS A 400 5.14 6.42 7.86
C LYS A 400 5.31 6.17 9.35
N ALA A 401 4.73 5.10 9.88
CA ALA A 401 4.84 4.73 11.30
C ALA A 401 6.31 4.58 11.72
N ASN A 402 7.08 3.77 10.97
CA ASN A 402 8.51 3.58 11.20
C ASN A 402 9.29 4.91 11.12
N LEU A 403 8.97 5.76 10.13
CA LEU A 403 9.63 7.06 9.99
C LEU A 403 9.29 8.00 11.15
N THR A 404 8.02 8.13 11.53
CA THR A 404 7.60 9.01 12.63
C THR A 404 8.18 8.56 13.96
N GLN A 405 8.30 7.25 14.17
CA GLN A 405 8.95 6.67 15.35
C GLN A 405 10.43 7.01 15.41
N PHE A 406 11.15 6.73 14.32
CA PHE A 406 12.56 7.07 14.23
C PHE A 406 12.80 8.57 14.48
N LEU A 407 12.03 9.45 13.83
CA LEU A 407 12.16 10.90 14.01
C LEU A 407 11.81 11.35 15.43
N SER A 408 10.80 10.76 16.07
CA SER A 408 10.39 11.11 17.43
C SER A 408 11.45 10.71 18.45
N ILE A 409 12.08 9.54 18.28
CA ILE A 409 13.17 9.05 19.14
C ILE A 409 14.42 9.92 18.98
N GLU A 410 14.84 10.22 17.75
CA GLU A 410 16.03 11.06 17.53
C GLU A 410 15.80 12.50 18.01
N LEU A 411 14.60 13.06 17.81
CA LEU A 411 14.27 14.38 18.36
C LEU A 411 14.20 14.36 19.89
N GLU A 412 13.61 13.33 20.51
CA GLU A 412 13.56 13.18 21.98
C GLU A 412 14.98 13.19 22.58
N ARG A 413 15.92 12.43 21.99
CA ARG A 413 17.33 12.44 22.41
C ARG A 413 17.94 13.83 22.34
N HIS A 414 17.73 14.54 21.24
CA HIS A 414 18.24 15.89 21.04
C HIS A 414 17.64 16.88 22.06
N VAL A 415 16.33 16.81 22.29
CA VAL A 415 15.61 17.66 23.23
C VAL A 415 16.11 17.47 24.66
N ILE A 416 16.31 16.23 25.09
CA ILE A 416 16.85 15.91 26.42
C ILE A 416 18.29 16.41 26.56
N GLN A 417 19.14 16.19 25.54
CA GLN A 417 20.54 16.59 25.57
C GLN A 417 20.73 18.10 25.73
N TYR A 418 19.89 18.90 25.07
CA TYR A 418 20.01 20.36 25.05
C TYR A 418 19.01 21.08 25.97
N GLY A 419 18.14 20.36 26.68
CA GLY A 419 17.18 20.95 27.61
C GLY A 419 16.16 21.88 26.95
N LEU A 420 15.71 21.54 25.73
CA LEU A 420 14.81 22.40 24.95
C LEU A 420 13.35 22.19 25.39
N GLU A 421 12.55 23.27 25.46
CA GLU A 421 11.10 23.16 25.69
C GLU A 421 10.39 22.77 24.37
N ILE A 422 10.61 21.51 23.98
CA ILE A 422 9.93 20.88 22.84
C ILE A 422 9.09 19.73 23.36
N VAL A 423 7.81 19.71 23.03
CA VAL A 423 6.89 18.61 23.38
C VAL A 423 6.62 17.77 22.14
N ILE A 424 6.84 16.46 22.23
CA ILE A 424 6.71 15.51 21.13
C ILE A 424 5.59 14.54 21.47
N SER A 425 4.56 14.50 20.63
CA SER A 425 3.37 13.66 20.81
C SER A 425 3.10 12.82 19.57
N GLY A 426 2.80 11.54 19.78
CA GLY A 426 2.59 10.58 18.71
C GLY A 426 3.90 10.14 18.03
N GLY A 427 3.78 9.12 17.19
CA GLY A 427 4.94 8.50 16.53
C GLY A 427 5.68 7.47 17.36
N PHE A 428 5.45 7.30 18.66
CA PHE A 428 6.09 6.27 19.48
C PHE A 428 5.37 4.90 19.39
N ASP A 429 6.03 3.83 19.85
CA ASP A 429 5.39 2.50 20.02
C ASP A 429 4.26 2.55 21.06
N ASP A 430 4.49 3.28 22.16
CA ASP A 430 3.44 3.66 23.09
C ASP A 430 2.64 4.82 22.48
N ALA A 431 1.44 4.48 22.00
CA ALA A 431 0.47 5.39 21.42
C ALA A 431 0.23 6.66 22.28
N GLU A 432 0.23 6.54 23.60
CA GLU A 432 -0.08 7.67 24.50
C GLU A 432 1.16 8.41 24.99
N LYS A 433 2.35 8.03 24.52
CA LYS A 433 3.59 8.65 24.97
C LYS A 433 3.67 10.09 24.48
N VAL A 434 4.04 10.96 25.42
CA VAL A 434 4.47 12.34 25.17
C VAL A 434 5.86 12.49 25.77
N ALA A 435 6.79 13.05 24.99
CA ALA A 435 8.18 13.24 25.38
C ALA A 435 8.55 14.72 25.38
N THR A 436 9.43 15.12 26.30
CA THR A 436 9.98 16.47 26.40
C THR A 436 11.28 16.46 27.21
N ALA A 437 11.91 17.62 27.41
CA ALA A 437 13.10 17.75 28.24
C ALA A 437 12.81 17.42 29.72
N ALA A 438 13.84 16.97 30.44
CA ALA A 438 13.72 16.60 31.84
C ALA A 438 13.24 17.78 32.70
N GLY A 439 12.29 17.52 33.61
CA GLY A 439 11.75 18.52 34.55
C GLY A 439 10.51 19.28 34.06
N ILE A 440 10.04 19.03 32.84
CA ILE A 440 8.78 19.59 32.32
C ILE A 440 7.66 18.55 32.47
N ASP A 441 6.62 18.87 33.24
CA ASP A 441 5.44 18.02 33.35
C ASP A 441 4.53 18.18 32.12
N VAL A 442 4.32 17.07 31.44
CA VAL A 442 3.44 16.90 30.26
C VAL A 442 2.55 15.67 30.41
N SER A 443 2.40 15.14 31.62
CA SER A 443 1.61 13.92 31.88
C SER A 443 0.15 14.07 31.47
N HIS A 444 -0.41 15.28 31.56
CA HIS A 444 -1.78 15.61 31.13
C HIS A 444 -1.96 15.67 29.60
N LEU A 445 -0.89 15.65 28.82
CA LEU A 445 -0.95 15.61 27.35
C LEU A 445 -0.96 14.18 26.78
N ARG A 446 -0.73 13.17 27.64
CA ARG A 446 -0.85 11.76 27.25
C ARG A 446 -2.27 11.46 26.81
N ALA A 447 -2.44 11.02 25.57
CA ALA A 447 -3.76 10.91 24.96
C ALA A 447 -3.82 9.81 23.90
N ALA A 448 -5.01 9.25 23.70
CA ALA A 448 -5.31 8.20 22.73
C ALA A 448 -5.88 8.75 21.40
N HIS A 449 -5.49 9.97 21.01
CA HIS A 449 -5.90 10.56 19.75
C HIS A 449 -5.22 9.85 18.57
N GLU A 450 -6.01 9.28 17.66
CA GLU A 450 -5.46 8.64 16.46
C GLU A 450 -4.81 9.63 15.48
N GLU A 451 -5.34 10.85 15.37
CA GLU A 451 -4.95 11.81 14.33
C GLU A 451 -4.36 13.08 14.94
N ALA A 452 -3.35 13.64 14.28
CA ALA A 452 -2.67 14.85 14.73
C ALA A 452 -3.61 16.06 14.79
N ASP A 453 -4.65 16.11 13.95
CA ASP A 453 -5.60 17.23 13.89
C ASP A 453 -6.28 17.52 15.23
N THR A 454 -6.79 16.47 15.88
CA THR A 454 -7.43 16.56 17.20
C THR A 454 -6.42 16.80 18.30
N TRP A 455 -5.26 16.15 18.25
CA TRP A 455 -4.24 16.28 19.29
C TRP A 455 -3.55 17.66 19.31
N ILE A 456 -3.35 18.28 18.13
CA ILE A 456 -2.87 19.68 18.02
C ILE A 456 -3.71 20.63 18.87
N LEU A 457 -5.03 20.40 18.95
CA LEU A 457 -5.93 21.27 19.71
C LEU A 457 -5.73 21.11 21.23
N LEU A 458 -5.47 19.90 21.72
CA LEU A 458 -5.10 19.67 23.12
C LEU A 458 -3.81 20.42 23.49
N HIS A 459 -2.80 20.37 22.61
CA HIS A 459 -1.56 21.14 22.78
C HIS A 459 -1.78 22.66 22.74
N ALA A 460 -2.70 23.14 21.90
CA ALA A 460 -3.06 24.54 21.82
C ALA A 460 -3.71 25.06 23.13
N VAL A 461 -4.57 24.27 23.75
CA VAL A 461 -5.16 24.58 25.07
C VAL A 461 -4.11 24.56 26.17
N ASP A 462 -3.21 23.57 26.17
CA ASP A 462 -2.13 23.52 27.16
C ASP A 462 -1.19 24.73 27.05
N ALA A 463 -0.78 25.11 25.84
CA ALA A 463 0.01 26.32 25.63
C ALA A 463 -0.73 27.57 26.15
N THR A 464 -2.03 27.68 25.88
CA THR A 464 -2.87 28.77 26.40
C THR A 464 -2.86 28.79 27.94
N THR A 465 -3.02 27.62 28.56
CA THR A 465 -3.09 27.45 30.03
C THR A 465 -1.74 27.77 30.70
N LYS A 466 -0.62 27.51 30.01
CA LYS A 466 0.73 27.90 30.45
C LYS A 466 1.08 29.37 30.18
N GLY A 467 0.12 30.18 29.71
CA GLY A 467 0.26 31.62 29.58
C GLY A 467 0.80 32.12 28.22
N TYR A 468 0.88 31.26 27.20
CA TYR A 468 1.24 31.70 25.85
C TYR A 468 0.09 32.52 25.24
N GLU A 469 0.35 33.78 24.90
CA GLU A 469 -0.65 34.70 24.35
C GLU A 469 -0.83 34.57 22.83
N ARG A 470 0.16 33.97 22.16
CA ARG A 470 0.16 33.73 20.71
C ARG A 470 0.43 32.28 20.38
N LEU A 471 -0.38 31.72 19.48
CA LEU A 471 -0.20 30.38 18.91
C LEU A 471 0.08 30.45 17.42
N ILE A 472 1.08 29.68 16.96
CA ILE A 472 1.40 29.49 15.53
C ILE A 472 1.25 28.00 15.20
N ILE A 473 0.16 27.67 14.50
CA ILE A 473 -0.16 26.30 14.09
C ILE A 473 0.38 26.05 12.68
N GLN A 474 1.41 25.21 12.56
CA GLN A 474 1.97 24.78 11.28
C GLN A 474 1.30 23.51 10.79
N CYS A 475 0.10 23.66 10.22
CA CYS A 475 -0.66 22.59 9.60
C CYS A 475 -1.27 23.09 8.28
N ARG A 476 -1.47 22.17 7.32
CA ARG A 476 -2.13 22.48 6.03
C ARG A 476 -3.53 21.89 5.92
N ASP A 477 -3.97 21.07 6.87
CA ASP A 477 -5.27 20.43 6.81
C ASP A 477 -6.39 21.42 7.13
N THR A 478 -7.44 21.40 6.32
CA THR A 478 -8.65 22.20 6.55
C THR A 478 -9.30 21.80 7.87
N ASP A 479 -9.21 20.53 8.28
CA ASP A 479 -9.86 20.02 9.49
C ASP A 479 -9.34 20.77 10.74
N VAL A 480 -8.03 21.03 10.81
CA VAL A 480 -7.41 21.83 11.87
C VAL A 480 -7.92 23.28 11.87
N LEU A 481 -8.10 23.91 10.70
CA LEU A 481 -8.69 25.26 10.64
C LEU A 481 -10.11 25.29 11.23
N LEU A 482 -10.92 24.27 10.96
CA LEU A 482 -12.28 24.17 11.50
C LEU A 482 -12.25 23.99 13.02
N LEU A 483 -11.38 23.11 13.53
CA LEU A 483 -11.19 22.89 14.96
C LEU A 483 -10.77 24.19 15.66
N LEU A 484 -9.78 24.90 15.13
CA LEU A 484 -9.33 26.18 15.71
C LEU A 484 -10.46 27.22 15.74
N LEU A 485 -11.35 27.26 14.74
CA LEU A 485 -12.49 28.18 14.74
C LEU A 485 -13.53 27.82 15.80
N VAL A 486 -13.91 26.53 15.90
CA VAL A 486 -14.91 26.07 16.88
C VAL A 486 -14.44 26.27 18.32
N PHE A 487 -13.17 25.96 18.58
CA PHE A 487 -12.59 26.00 19.93
C PHE A 487 -11.84 27.31 20.24
N ALA A 488 -11.89 28.32 19.35
CA ALA A 488 -11.17 29.59 19.51
C ALA A 488 -11.42 30.27 20.88
N HIS A 489 -12.61 30.10 21.45
CA HIS A 489 -12.99 30.67 22.74
C HIS A 489 -12.25 30.09 23.95
N LEU A 490 -11.54 28.96 23.79
CA LEU A 490 -10.72 28.31 24.81
C LEU A 490 -9.21 28.46 24.57
N LEU A 491 -8.83 29.14 23.48
CA LEU A 491 -7.45 29.27 23.02
C LEU A 491 -6.93 30.69 23.27
N SER A 492 -5.62 30.87 23.07
CA SER A 492 -4.97 32.17 23.19
C SER A 492 -5.63 33.24 22.31
N PRO A 493 -5.60 34.53 22.70
CA PRO A 493 -6.21 35.61 21.93
C PRO A 493 -5.70 35.72 20.49
N GLU A 494 -4.44 35.36 20.25
CA GLU A 494 -3.80 35.50 18.95
C GLU A 494 -3.43 34.14 18.33
N ILE A 495 -4.28 33.64 17.44
CA ILE A 495 -4.10 32.35 16.77
C ILE A 495 -3.75 32.55 15.30
N TRP A 496 -2.64 31.97 14.87
CA TRP A 496 -2.17 31.97 13.49
C TRP A 496 -2.05 30.54 12.96
N MET A 497 -2.48 30.32 11.72
CA MET A 497 -2.26 29.06 11.02
C MET A 497 -1.37 29.29 9.79
N LYS A 498 -0.23 28.60 9.74
CA LYS A 498 0.73 28.67 8.63
C LYS A 498 0.31 27.73 7.52
N ALA A 499 -0.19 28.31 6.44
CA ALA A 499 -0.54 27.64 5.18
C ALA A 499 0.52 27.91 4.08
N GLY A 500 0.25 27.43 2.86
CA GLY A 500 1.09 27.69 1.68
C GLY A 500 2.30 26.77 1.54
N THR A 501 3.13 27.05 0.53
CA THR A 501 4.30 26.21 0.19
C THR A 501 5.54 26.70 0.95
N ALA A 502 6.59 25.87 1.05
CA ALA A 502 7.86 26.30 1.65
C ALA A 502 8.45 27.56 0.98
N LYS A 503 8.21 27.76 -0.32
CA LYS A 503 8.68 28.92 -1.08
C LYS A 503 7.81 30.18 -0.91
N LYS A 504 6.52 30.00 -0.61
CA LYS A 504 5.54 31.07 -0.41
C LYS A 504 4.67 30.72 0.79
N PRO A 505 5.20 30.89 2.02
CA PRO A 505 4.42 30.68 3.22
C PRO A 505 3.32 31.74 3.31
N ARG A 506 2.15 31.33 3.78
CA ARG A 506 0.98 32.18 4.01
C ARG A 506 0.56 32.01 5.46
N TYR A 507 0.20 33.09 6.14
CA TYR A 507 -0.30 33.00 7.50
C TYR A 507 -1.76 33.47 7.54
N ILE A 508 -2.62 32.62 8.10
CA ILE A 508 -4.04 32.87 8.29
C ILE A 508 -4.22 33.34 9.73
N LYS A 509 -4.82 34.52 9.91
CA LYS A 509 -5.24 35.03 11.21
C LYS A 509 -6.57 34.40 11.60
N VAL A 510 -6.53 33.31 12.37
CA VAL A 510 -7.75 32.58 12.73
C VAL A 510 -8.64 33.43 13.64
N HIS A 511 -8.04 34.21 14.54
CA HIS A 511 -8.73 35.12 15.48
C HIS A 511 -9.54 36.26 14.81
N ASP A 512 -9.19 36.61 13.56
CA ASP A 512 -9.90 37.62 12.77
C ASP A 512 -11.13 37.07 12.03
N ILE A 513 -11.26 35.73 11.91
CA ILE A 513 -12.41 35.10 11.25
C ILE A 513 -13.60 35.13 12.20
N LYS A 514 -14.53 36.07 11.98
CA LYS A 514 -15.76 36.18 12.75
C LYS A 514 -16.86 35.28 12.19
N MET A 515 -17.48 34.47 13.05
CA MET A 515 -18.60 33.61 12.71
C MET A 515 -19.62 33.61 13.86
N SER A 516 -20.91 33.44 13.55
CA SER A 516 -21.95 33.36 14.58
C SER A 516 -21.87 32.02 15.33
N ASN A 517 -22.31 32.01 16.59
CA ASN A 517 -22.35 30.79 17.39
C ASN A 517 -23.21 29.69 16.75
N GLU A 518 -24.29 30.05 16.06
CA GLU A 518 -25.12 29.09 15.31
C GLU A 518 -24.31 28.35 14.23
N ILE A 519 -23.51 29.07 13.45
CA ILE A 519 -22.68 28.45 12.41
C ILE A 519 -21.58 27.60 13.06
N LEU A 520 -20.94 28.08 14.13
CA LEU A 520 -19.88 27.34 14.83
C LEU A 520 -20.39 26.01 15.40
N ASN A 521 -21.58 26.01 16.02
CA ASN A 521 -22.19 24.81 16.60
C ASN A 521 -22.47 23.71 15.57
N GLY A 522 -22.81 24.09 14.33
CA GLY A 522 -23.06 23.15 13.23
C GLY A 522 -21.87 22.91 12.29
N LEU A 523 -20.73 23.61 12.45
CA LEU A 523 -19.66 23.66 11.45
C LEU A 523 -19.00 22.30 11.20
N LEU A 524 -18.67 21.59 12.28
CA LEU A 524 -18.04 20.27 12.22
C LEU A 524 -18.98 19.23 11.59
N ALA A 525 -20.26 19.26 11.99
CA ALA A 525 -21.31 18.43 11.44
C ALA A 525 -21.54 18.69 9.95
N PHE A 526 -21.61 19.96 9.56
CA PHE A 526 -21.67 20.38 8.16
C PHE A 526 -20.49 19.79 7.37
N HIS A 527 -19.27 19.92 7.89
CA HIS A 527 -18.09 19.42 7.22
C HIS A 527 -18.13 17.90 7.05
N ALA A 528 -18.48 17.15 8.10
CA ALA A 528 -18.63 15.70 8.07
C ALA A 528 -19.73 15.24 7.09
N ILE A 529 -20.92 15.83 7.13
CA ILE A 529 -22.07 15.43 6.29
C ILE A 529 -21.80 15.70 4.81
N THR A 530 -21.13 16.81 4.48
CA THR A 530 -20.88 17.21 3.09
C THR A 530 -19.59 16.62 2.50
N GLY A 531 -18.93 15.73 3.24
CA GLY A 531 -17.75 14.96 2.83
C GLY A 531 -16.46 15.45 3.48
N CYS A 532 -15.67 14.51 4.00
CA CYS A 532 -14.32 14.70 4.52
C CYS A 532 -13.47 13.46 4.17
N ASP A 533 -12.42 13.12 4.94
CA ASP A 533 -11.60 11.93 4.65
C ASP A 533 -12.33 10.60 4.89
N THR A 534 -13.31 10.59 5.80
CA THR A 534 -14.02 9.39 6.27
C THR A 534 -15.47 9.32 5.80
N THR A 535 -15.99 10.38 5.18
CA THR A 535 -17.37 10.50 4.67
C THR A 535 -17.39 10.96 3.21
N SER A 536 -18.48 10.71 2.50
CA SER A 536 -18.57 11.08 1.08
C SER A 536 -19.05 12.51 0.85
N GLN A 537 -18.57 13.13 -0.22
CA GLN A 537 -19.30 14.21 -0.87
C GLN A 537 -20.53 13.68 -1.61
N PHE A 538 -21.61 14.46 -1.66
CA PHE A 538 -22.77 14.18 -2.52
C PHE A 538 -22.49 14.53 -3.98
N THR A 539 -22.83 13.64 -4.91
CA THR A 539 -22.67 13.89 -6.35
C THR A 539 -23.41 15.15 -6.79
N GLY A 540 -22.73 16.03 -7.53
CA GLY A 540 -23.31 17.28 -8.04
C GLY A 540 -23.41 18.41 -7.01
N ILE A 541 -23.10 18.16 -5.73
CA ILE A 541 -23.20 19.17 -4.67
C ILE A 541 -21.80 19.50 -4.13
N GLY A 542 -21.27 20.65 -4.53
CA GLY A 542 -19.98 21.16 -4.05
C GLY A 542 -20.07 21.80 -2.66
N LYS A 543 -18.94 21.84 -1.93
CA LYS A 543 -18.82 22.50 -0.60
C LYS A 543 -19.33 23.95 -0.61
N ARG A 544 -19.07 24.71 -1.68
CA ARG A 544 -19.55 26.09 -1.83
C ARG A 544 -21.07 26.19 -1.92
N THR A 545 -21.71 25.28 -2.65
CA THR A 545 -23.17 25.23 -2.76
C THR A 545 -23.80 24.82 -1.43
N ALA A 546 -23.24 23.78 -0.79
CA ALA A 546 -23.71 23.32 0.50
C ALA A 546 -23.53 24.38 1.60
N TRP A 547 -22.42 25.13 1.58
CA TRP A 547 -22.17 26.22 2.54
C TRP A 547 -23.26 27.28 2.51
N LYS A 548 -23.67 27.73 1.31
CA LYS A 548 -24.75 28.71 1.15
C LYS A 548 -26.06 28.24 1.77
N MET A 549 -26.35 26.94 1.66
CA MET A 549 -27.54 26.34 2.27
C MET A 549 -27.39 26.23 3.79
N PHE A 550 -26.22 25.78 4.27
CA PHE A 550 -25.92 25.68 5.69
C PHE A 550 -26.07 27.03 6.42
N GLN A 551 -25.64 28.13 5.81
CA GLN A 551 -25.83 29.48 6.36
C GLN A 551 -27.30 29.85 6.59
N GLN A 552 -28.25 29.25 5.85
CA GLN A 552 -29.68 29.52 6.00
C GLN A 552 -30.35 28.63 7.06
N CYS A 553 -29.75 27.49 7.38
CA CYS A 553 -30.33 26.51 8.31
C CYS A 553 -29.29 25.83 9.21
N PRO A 554 -28.41 26.59 9.91
CA PRO A 554 -27.35 26.00 10.73
C PRO A 554 -27.90 25.18 11.91
N HIS A 555 -29.06 25.59 12.42
CA HIS A 555 -29.77 24.96 13.54
C HIS A 555 -30.09 23.47 13.33
N LEU A 556 -30.23 23.02 12.07
CA LEU A 556 -30.50 21.60 11.77
C LEU A 556 -29.34 20.67 12.18
N LEU A 557 -28.14 21.20 12.40
CA LEU A 557 -26.94 20.43 12.67
C LEU A 557 -26.32 20.66 14.07
N HIS A 558 -26.92 21.50 14.93
CA HIS A 558 -26.31 21.90 16.21
C HIS A 558 -25.97 20.72 17.13
N ASN A 559 -26.89 19.77 17.29
CA ASN A 559 -26.75 18.66 18.25
C ASN A 559 -26.05 17.43 17.65
N PHE A 560 -25.60 17.51 16.40
CA PHE A 560 -25.00 16.39 15.69
C PHE A 560 -23.60 16.10 16.27
N GLY A 561 -23.28 14.82 16.52
CA GLY A 561 -22.03 14.38 17.15
C GLY A 561 -21.98 14.43 18.68
N GLU A 562 -23.06 14.81 19.38
CA GLU A 562 -23.09 14.86 20.86
C GLU A 562 -23.30 13.47 21.48
N ASP A 563 -24.37 12.79 21.08
CA ASP A 563 -24.78 11.48 21.62
C ASP A 563 -23.80 10.36 21.22
N GLU A 564 -23.78 9.25 21.99
CA GLU A 564 -23.04 8.03 21.62
C GLU A 564 -23.61 7.42 20.32
N VAL A 565 -24.94 7.34 20.25
CA VAL A 565 -25.70 6.94 19.05
C VAL A 565 -26.67 8.08 18.74
N PRO A 566 -26.73 8.59 17.50
CA PRO A 566 -27.61 9.70 17.18
C PRO A 566 -29.07 9.30 17.35
N SER A 567 -29.82 10.11 18.10
CA SER A 567 -31.27 9.92 18.22
C SER A 567 -31.98 10.05 16.87
N PRO A 568 -33.17 9.44 16.69
CA PRO A 568 -33.96 9.61 15.46
C PRO A 568 -34.27 11.07 15.11
N ALA A 569 -34.40 11.94 16.12
CA ALA A 569 -34.63 13.37 15.92
C ALA A 569 -33.40 14.08 15.31
N ILE A 570 -32.18 13.73 15.76
CA ILE A 570 -30.93 14.25 15.19
C ILE A 570 -30.76 13.79 13.75
N LEU A 571 -31.01 12.50 13.47
CA LEU A 571 -30.95 11.96 12.12
C LEU A 571 -31.98 12.63 11.20
N SER A 572 -33.21 12.84 11.66
CA SER A 572 -34.25 13.52 10.89
C SER A 572 -33.92 14.99 10.61
N SER A 573 -33.31 15.70 11.58
CA SER A 573 -32.86 17.08 11.37
C SER A 573 -31.73 17.16 10.34
N ALA A 574 -30.76 16.25 10.41
CA ALA A 574 -29.68 16.15 9.44
C ALA A 574 -30.18 15.72 8.05
N GLU A 575 -31.15 14.82 7.98
CA GLU A 575 -31.84 14.44 6.74
C GLU A 575 -32.55 15.65 6.11
N GLN A 576 -33.28 16.43 6.91
CA GLN A 576 -33.92 17.66 6.43
C GLN A 576 -32.89 18.64 5.84
N PHE A 577 -31.69 18.74 6.43
CA PHE A 577 -30.61 19.52 5.85
C PHE A 577 -30.19 18.96 4.48
N VAL A 578 -30.02 17.65 4.35
CA VAL A 578 -29.67 16.99 3.07
C VAL A 578 -30.78 17.15 2.03
N CYS A 579 -32.05 17.07 2.41
CA CYS A 579 -33.20 17.38 1.54
C CYS A 579 -33.06 18.77 0.92
N LYS A 580 -32.72 19.78 1.73
CA LYS A 580 -32.50 21.15 1.26
C LYS A 580 -31.25 21.32 0.39
N LEU A 581 -30.25 20.44 0.52
CA LEU A 581 -29.10 20.44 -0.39
C LEU A 581 -29.50 20.03 -1.82
N TYR A 582 -30.41 19.07 -1.96
CA TYR A 582 -30.89 18.58 -3.25
C TYR A 582 -32.00 19.45 -3.85
N ASP A 583 -32.94 19.92 -3.04
CA ASP A 583 -33.98 20.87 -3.43
C ASP A 583 -34.07 22.00 -2.39
N PRO A 584 -33.41 23.15 -2.64
CA PRO A 584 -33.44 24.31 -1.75
C PRO A 584 -34.84 24.81 -1.36
N LYS A 585 -35.85 24.55 -2.20
CA LYS A 585 -37.23 25.01 -2.00
C LYS A 585 -38.11 23.94 -1.37
N THR A 586 -37.58 22.76 -1.07
CA THR A 586 -38.37 21.68 -0.50
C THR A 586 -38.84 22.01 0.92
N THR A 587 -40.09 21.65 1.19
CA THR A 587 -40.68 21.57 2.53
C THR A 587 -40.67 20.15 3.08
N SER A 588 -40.35 19.16 2.25
CA SER A 588 -40.26 17.77 2.69
C SER A 588 -39.04 17.56 3.60
N THR A 589 -39.24 16.75 4.64
CA THR A 589 -38.21 16.29 5.57
C THR A 589 -37.71 14.89 5.23
N SER A 590 -38.27 14.25 4.20
CA SER A 590 -37.95 12.88 3.78
C SER A 590 -37.11 12.89 2.50
N ILE A 591 -35.91 12.32 2.56
CA ILE A 591 -35.03 12.22 1.39
C ILE A 591 -35.65 11.35 0.31
N HIS A 592 -36.47 10.37 0.71
CA HIS A 592 -37.20 9.52 -0.21
C HIS A 592 -38.22 10.32 -1.03
N GLU A 593 -39.01 11.18 -0.39
CA GLU A 593 -39.96 12.06 -1.10
C GLU A 593 -39.25 13.01 -2.06
N VAL A 594 -38.12 13.60 -1.62
CA VAL A 594 -37.28 14.46 -2.47
C VAL A 594 -36.69 13.66 -3.65
N ARG A 595 -36.26 12.42 -3.43
CA ARG A 595 -35.75 11.52 -4.48
C ARG A 595 -36.84 11.22 -5.51
N CYS A 596 -38.06 10.86 -5.09
CA CYS A 596 -39.19 10.62 -5.98
C CYS A 596 -39.60 11.89 -6.75
N ALA A 597 -39.64 13.05 -6.08
CA ALA A 597 -39.96 14.32 -6.72
C ALA A 597 -38.92 14.71 -7.79
N LEU A 598 -37.63 14.56 -7.49
CA LEU A 598 -36.56 14.88 -8.43
C LEU A 598 -36.49 13.90 -9.60
N PHE A 599 -36.73 12.61 -9.36
CA PHE A 599 -36.85 11.61 -10.42
C PHE A 599 -37.93 11.96 -11.44
N ARG A 600 -39.07 12.51 -10.98
CA ARG A 600 -40.19 12.92 -11.84
C ARG A 600 -39.96 14.25 -12.56
N LYS A 601 -39.18 15.17 -11.98
CA LYS A 601 -39.07 16.57 -12.43
C LYS A 601 -37.81 16.89 -13.22
N VAL A 602 -36.69 16.18 -13.01
CA VAL A 602 -35.37 16.60 -13.49
C VAL A 602 -34.86 15.65 -14.58
N LYS A 603 -34.22 16.20 -15.63
CA LYS A 603 -33.33 15.45 -16.55
C LYS A 603 -32.04 15.02 -15.82
N ALA A 604 -32.19 14.38 -14.67
CA ALA A 604 -31.10 14.00 -13.78
C ALA A 604 -30.52 12.65 -14.22
N ASN A 605 -29.21 12.55 -14.26
CA ASN A 605 -28.54 11.26 -14.30
C ASN A 605 -28.79 10.55 -12.95
N VAL A 606 -28.85 9.20 -12.94
CA VAL A 606 -29.12 8.41 -11.72
C VAL A 606 -28.15 8.75 -10.59
N ASP A 607 -26.91 9.08 -10.92
CA ASP A 607 -25.87 9.46 -9.97
C ASP A 607 -26.12 10.81 -9.28
N THR A 608 -26.97 11.68 -9.85
CA THR A 608 -27.36 12.97 -9.26
C THR A 608 -28.65 12.92 -8.44
N LEU A 609 -29.32 11.77 -8.38
CA LEU A 609 -30.46 11.59 -7.48
C LEU A 609 -30.01 11.63 -6.01
N PRO A 610 -30.86 12.08 -5.08
CA PRO A 610 -30.59 11.96 -3.65
C PRO A 610 -30.34 10.51 -3.24
N PRO A 611 -29.49 10.20 -2.24
CA PRO A 611 -29.35 8.83 -1.73
C PRO A 611 -30.69 8.24 -1.29
N THR A 612 -30.78 6.91 -1.28
CA THR A 612 -31.86 6.21 -0.60
C THR A 612 -31.79 6.44 0.92
N GLN A 613 -32.91 6.21 1.63
CA GLN A 613 -32.94 6.31 3.09
C GLN A 613 -31.86 5.44 3.74
N ASP A 614 -31.70 4.21 3.24
CA ASP A 614 -30.72 3.24 3.72
C ASP A 614 -29.29 3.79 3.58
N ALA A 615 -28.90 4.21 2.36
CA ALA A 615 -27.58 4.76 2.10
C ALA A 615 -27.32 6.07 2.87
N LEU A 616 -28.32 6.94 2.97
CA LEU A 616 -28.21 8.19 3.73
C LEU A 616 -28.02 7.92 5.21
N SER A 617 -28.78 6.99 5.80
CA SER A 617 -28.69 6.67 7.22
C SER A 617 -27.27 6.22 7.60
N LEU A 618 -26.67 5.31 6.82
CA LEU A 618 -25.28 4.86 7.02
C LEU A 618 -24.28 6.02 6.86
N HIS A 619 -24.51 6.93 5.92
CA HIS A 619 -23.68 8.13 5.74
C HIS A 619 -23.77 9.10 6.91
N LEU A 620 -24.98 9.35 7.42
CA LEU A 620 -25.19 10.20 8.60
C LEU A 620 -24.59 9.56 9.85
N MET A 621 -24.68 8.24 10.03
CA MET A 621 -24.01 7.54 11.14
C MET A 621 -22.48 7.74 11.10
N ARG A 622 -21.85 7.62 9.93
CA ARG A 622 -20.41 7.90 9.76
C ARG A 622 -20.07 9.36 10.02
N ALA A 623 -20.89 10.28 9.53
CA ALA A 623 -20.69 11.70 9.75
C ALA A 623 -20.84 12.09 11.23
N HIS A 624 -21.78 11.46 11.94
CA HIS A 624 -22.00 11.67 13.39
C HIS A 624 -20.77 11.21 14.16
N TYR A 625 -20.26 10.01 13.83
CA TYR A 625 -19.01 9.49 14.39
C TYR A 625 -17.84 10.47 14.20
N GLN A 626 -17.60 10.92 12.96
CA GLN A 626 -16.49 11.85 12.68
C GLN A 626 -16.66 13.19 13.41
N THR A 627 -17.90 13.68 13.51
CA THR A 627 -18.20 14.91 14.25
C THR A 627 -17.90 14.74 15.74
N LYS A 628 -18.23 13.58 16.32
CA LYS A 628 -17.95 13.24 17.72
C LYS A 628 -16.44 13.20 17.99
N VAL A 629 -15.65 12.59 17.10
CA VAL A 629 -14.18 12.61 17.16
C VAL A 629 -13.66 14.05 17.30
N TRP A 630 -14.11 14.95 16.43
CA TRP A 630 -13.68 16.35 16.48
C TRP A 630 -14.20 17.11 17.70
N LYS A 631 -15.44 16.86 18.16
CA LYS A 631 -15.98 17.48 19.37
C LYS A 631 -15.24 17.06 20.64
N GLN A 632 -14.64 15.87 20.65
CA GLN A 632 -13.84 15.35 21.75
C GLN A 632 -12.34 15.65 21.63
N SER A 633 -11.93 16.60 20.78
CA SER A 633 -10.51 16.97 20.60
C SER A 633 -9.80 17.49 21.86
N LEU A 634 -10.55 17.87 22.90
CA LEU A 634 -10.01 18.32 24.19
C LEU A 634 -10.02 17.23 25.27
N VAL A 635 -10.49 16.03 24.93
CA VAL A 635 -10.54 14.88 25.84
C VAL A 635 -9.37 13.97 25.52
N THR A 636 -8.45 13.80 26.46
CA THR A 636 -7.25 12.95 26.28
C THR A 636 -7.59 11.50 25.94
N GLN A 637 -8.73 11.00 26.43
CA GLN A 637 -9.24 9.66 26.20
C GLN A 637 -10.64 9.71 25.59
N PRO A 638 -10.77 10.00 24.28
CA PRO A 638 -12.06 10.10 23.62
C PRO A 638 -12.90 8.83 23.78
N GLN A 639 -14.14 8.99 24.20
CA GLN A 639 -15.12 7.91 24.32
C GLN A 639 -15.91 7.82 23.01
N LEU A 640 -15.49 6.90 22.15
CA LEU A 640 -16.05 6.69 20.82
C LEU A 640 -16.74 5.31 20.74
N PRO A 641 -17.90 5.19 20.10
CA PRO A 641 -18.54 3.90 19.87
C PRO A 641 -17.70 3.03 18.91
N SER A 642 -18.06 1.76 18.72
CA SER A 642 -17.38 0.96 17.69
C SER A 642 -17.68 1.51 16.29
N PRO A 643 -16.68 1.67 15.40
CA PRO A 643 -16.93 2.02 14.01
C PRO A 643 -17.90 1.07 13.31
N THR A 644 -17.93 -0.22 13.68
CA THR A 644 -18.85 -1.18 13.08
C THR A 644 -20.33 -0.89 13.39
N SER A 645 -20.61 -0.19 14.49
CA SER A 645 -21.96 0.31 14.81
C SER A 645 -22.31 1.63 14.10
N CYS A 646 -21.35 2.24 13.40
CA CYS A 646 -21.50 3.58 12.83
C CYS A 646 -21.38 3.59 11.30
N GLY A 647 -21.68 2.48 10.63
CA GLY A 647 -21.73 2.40 9.17
C GLY A 647 -20.40 1.99 8.51
N TRP A 648 -19.54 1.28 9.23
CA TRP A 648 -18.40 0.52 8.71
C TRP A 648 -18.58 -0.98 8.96
N HIS A 649 -17.85 -1.82 8.22
CA HIS A 649 -17.76 -3.25 8.50
C HIS A 649 -16.32 -3.74 8.28
N MET A 650 -15.96 -4.86 8.89
CA MET A 650 -14.65 -5.49 8.72
C MET A 650 -14.61 -6.32 7.43
N LYS A 651 -13.58 -6.11 6.62
CA LYS A 651 -13.29 -6.90 5.42
C LYS A 651 -11.78 -7.06 5.28
N ASP A 652 -11.31 -8.31 5.20
CA ASP A 652 -9.89 -8.65 5.06
C ASP A 652 -8.99 -7.95 6.11
N GLY A 653 -9.47 -7.85 7.36
CA GLY A 653 -8.74 -7.17 8.44
C GLY A 653 -8.72 -5.64 8.35
N MET A 654 -9.54 -5.02 7.49
CA MET A 654 -9.65 -3.57 7.38
C MET A 654 -11.09 -3.09 7.57
N LEU A 655 -11.26 -1.93 8.20
CA LEU A 655 -12.56 -1.25 8.24
C LEU A 655 -12.86 -0.58 6.91
N VAL A 656 -13.99 -0.96 6.32
CA VAL A 656 -14.49 -0.41 5.06
C VAL A 656 -15.90 0.15 5.23
N PRO A 657 -16.23 1.30 4.60
CA PRO A 657 -17.57 1.87 4.70
C PRO A 657 -18.64 0.90 4.19
N GLN A 658 -19.68 0.69 4.99
CA GLN A 658 -20.87 -0.01 4.55
C GLN A 658 -21.75 0.97 3.77
N LEU A 659 -22.00 0.70 2.49
CA LEU A 659 -22.73 1.62 1.61
C LEU A 659 -24.24 1.35 1.59
N LEU A 660 -24.64 0.10 1.78
CA LEU A 660 -26.02 -0.37 1.79
C LEU A 660 -26.16 -1.49 2.83
N THR A 661 -27.32 -1.61 3.47
CA THR A 661 -27.70 -2.78 4.27
C THR A 661 -28.53 -3.78 3.46
N LYS A 662 -29.20 -3.30 2.41
CA LYS A 662 -30.08 -4.10 1.54
C LYS A 662 -29.39 -4.40 0.21
N GLU A 663 -29.75 -5.54 -0.39
CA GLU A 663 -29.35 -5.83 -1.78
C GLU A 663 -30.05 -4.84 -2.74
N PRO A 664 -29.41 -4.49 -3.88
CA PRO A 664 -30.00 -3.63 -4.89
C PRO A 664 -31.29 -4.21 -5.50
N VAL A 665 -32.20 -3.32 -5.90
CA VAL A 665 -33.55 -3.66 -6.38
C VAL A 665 -33.58 -4.68 -7.50
N LEU A 666 -32.62 -4.61 -8.43
CA LEU A 666 -32.57 -5.49 -9.60
C LEU A 666 -32.51 -6.98 -9.25
N ALA A 667 -31.99 -7.35 -8.07
CA ALA A 667 -31.96 -8.74 -7.64
C ALA A 667 -33.33 -9.25 -7.15
N ARG A 668 -34.25 -8.34 -6.79
CA ARG A 668 -35.49 -8.66 -6.04
C ARG A 668 -36.78 -8.18 -6.70
N CYS A 669 -36.71 -7.26 -7.67
CA CYS A 669 -37.88 -6.69 -8.34
C CYS A 669 -38.52 -7.72 -9.27
N LEU A 670 -39.62 -8.32 -8.81
CA LEU A 670 -40.37 -9.32 -9.54
C LEU A 670 -40.92 -8.72 -10.84
N GLU A 671 -41.34 -7.47 -10.82
CA GLU A 671 -41.92 -6.71 -11.92
C GLU A 671 -40.95 -6.50 -13.09
N LEU A 672 -39.63 -6.57 -12.83
CA LEU A 672 -38.58 -6.51 -13.84
C LEU A 672 -38.10 -7.91 -14.29
N THR A 673 -38.73 -8.99 -13.82
CA THR A 673 -38.34 -10.38 -14.17
C THR A 673 -38.45 -10.62 -15.66
N ILE A 674 -37.39 -11.18 -16.23
CA ILE A 674 -37.27 -11.54 -17.66
C ILE A 674 -37.16 -13.05 -17.76
N CYS A 675 -38.05 -13.72 -18.49
CA CYS A 675 -37.94 -15.15 -18.74
C CYS A 675 -37.03 -15.45 -19.95
N GLY A 676 -36.29 -16.55 -19.89
CA GLY A 676 -35.46 -17.06 -20.99
C GLY A 676 -36.13 -18.16 -21.83
N CYS A 677 -37.46 -18.22 -21.85
CA CYS A 677 -38.21 -19.30 -22.51
C CYS A 677 -37.86 -19.38 -24.02
N LYS A 678 -37.66 -20.60 -24.54
CA LYS A 678 -37.28 -20.87 -25.95
C LYS A 678 -38.21 -21.89 -26.60
N GLU A 679 -38.45 -21.68 -27.90
CA GLU A 679 -39.03 -22.58 -28.93
C GLU A 679 -39.90 -23.75 -28.45
N SER A 680 -41.13 -23.47 -27.95
CA SER A 680 -42.28 -24.40 -28.03
C SER A 680 -43.62 -23.86 -27.47
N GLY A 681 -43.70 -22.63 -26.94
CA GLY A 681 -44.97 -22.06 -26.42
C GLY A 681 -45.50 -22.65 -25.11
N SER A 682 -45.19 -23.91 -24.80
CA SER A 682 -45.68 -24.63 -23.61
C SER A 682 -45.05 -24.15 -22.29
N GLN A 683 -43.81 -23.64 -22.34
CA GLN A 683 -43.11 -23.11 -21.16
C GLN A 683 -43.81 -21.87 -20.59
N CYS A 684 -44.34 -20.99 -21.45
CA CYS A 684 -45.07 -19.79 -21.04
C CYS A 684 -46.46 -20.10 -20.47
N SER A 685 -47.05 -21.26 -20.76
CA SER A 685 -48.32 -21.69 -20.15
C SER A 685 -48.17 -22.34 -18.77
N THR A 686 -46.95 -22.70 -18.35
CA THR A 686 -46.70 -23.41 -17.08
C THR A 686 -45.84 -22.56 -16.13
N ARG A 687 -45.69 -23.01 -14.87
CA ARG A 687 -44.80 -22.40 -13.88
C ARG A 687 -43.30 -22.58 -14.19
N GLN A 688 -42.95 -23.14 -15.35
CA GLN A 688 -41.58 -23.16 -15.86
C GLN A 688 -41.14 -21.79 -16.38
N CYS A 689 -42.08 -20.95 -16.83
CA CYS A 689 -41.83 -19.55 -17.12
C CYS A 689 -41.68 -18.75 -15.81
N GLN A 690 -40.55 -18.06 -15.64
CA GLN A 690 -40.29 -17.23 -14.47
C GLN A 690 -41.31 -16.09 -14.30
N CYS A 691 -41.73 -15.45 -15.40
CA CYS A 691 -42.76 -14.41 -15.34
C CYS A 691 -44.09 -14.96 -14.82
N ARG A 692 -44.57 -16.09 -15.37
CA ARG A 692 -45.81 -16.75 -14.93
C ARG A 692 -45.70 -17.29 -13.51
N LYS A 693 -44.54 -17.81 -13.11
CA LYS A 693 -44.27 -18.23 -11.72
C LYS A 693 -44.36 -17.06 -10.75
N SER A 694 -43.89 -15.88 -11.16
CA SER A 694 -43.98 -14.63 -10.39
C SER A 694 -45.33 -13.92 -10.52
N GLY A 695 -46.31 -14.50 -11.22
CA GLY A 695 -47.65 -13.94 -11.35
C GLY A 695 -47.76 -12.72 -12.28
N ILE A 696 -46.80 -12.52 -13.19
CA ILE A 696 -46.77 -11.37 -14.11
C ILE A 696 -46.72 -11.80 -15.58
N PHE A 697 -47.20 -10.94 -16.47
CA PHE A 697 -47.12 -11.14 -17.92
C PHE A 697 -45.67 -11.06 -18.43
N CYS A 698 -45.35 -11.79 -19.50
CA CYS A 698 -44.07 -11.67 -20.18
C CYS A 698 -43.95 -10.29 -20.83
N SER A 699 -42.83 -9.60 -20.61
CA SER A 699 -42.57 -8.29 -21.20
C SER A 699 -41.81 -8.37 -22.51
N GLY A 700 -41.74 -7.24 -23.23
CA GLY A 700 -40.92 -7.05 -24.44
C GLY A 700 -39.41 -7.30 -24.27
N ALA A 701 -38.93 -7.48 -23.03
CA ALA A 701 -37.55 -7.83 -22.72
C ALA A 701 -37.31 -9.35 -22.62
N CYS A 702 -38.37 -10.16 -22.56
CA CYS A 702 -38.31 -11.62 -22.41
C CYS A 702 -37.78 -12.32 -23.66
N GLY A 703 -37.19 -13.50 -23.49
CA GLY A 703 -36.76 -14.34 -24.62
C GLY A 703 -37.92 -14.73 -25.56
N CYS A 704 -39.17 -14.67 -25.05
CA CYS A 704 -40.40 -14.91 -25.81
C CYS A 704 -41.08 -13.61 -26.31
N ALA A 705 -40.47 -12.42 -26.15
CA ALA A 705 -41.07 -11.10 -26.33
C ALA A 705 -41.66 -10.80 -27.73
N CYS A 706 -41.20 -11.50 -28.76
CA CYS A 706 -41.66 -11.30 -30.15
C CYS A 706 -42.26 -12.56 -30.75
N ALA A 707 -42.55 -13.56 -29.91
CA ALA A 707 -43.05 -14.84 -30.35
C ALA A 707 -44.58 -14.86 -30.29
N ALA A 708 -45.22 -15.10 -31.44
CA ALA A 708 -46.67 -15.36 -31.51
C ALA A 708 -47.12 -16.54 -30.63
N TRP A 709 -46.18 -17.38 -30.17
CA TRP A 709 -46.43 -18.52 -29.29
C TRP A 709 -46.39 -18.19 -27.78
N CYS A 710 -46.11 -16.96 -27.37
CA CYS A 710 -46.11 -16.60 -25.95
C CYS A 710 -47.54 -16.66 -25.39
N LYS A 711 -47.80 -17.59 -24.46
CA LYS A 711 -49.11 -17.78 -23.79
C LYS A 711 -49.23 -17.08 -22.43
N ASN A 712 -48.44 -16.03 -22.21
CA ASN A 712 -48.41 -15.29 -20.94
C ASN A 712 -48.35 -13.79 -21.25
N THR A 713 -49.28 -13.32 -22.08
CA THR A 713 -49.42 -11.92 -22.51
C THR A 713 -50.66 -11.31 -21.89
N GLN A 714 -50.71 -9.97 -21.80
CA GLN A 714 -51.86 -9.26 -21.24
C GLN A 714 -53.15 -9.52 -22.04
N ASP A 715 -53.04 -9.73 -23.36
CA ASP A 715 -54.17 -10.01 -24.26
C ASP A 715 -54.65 -11.48 -24.26
N SER A 716 -54.09 -12.34 -23.38
CA SER A 716 -54.38 -13.78 -23.37
C SER A 716 -55.27 -14.28 -22.21
N ASP A 717 -55.84 -13.35 -21.43
CA ASP A 717 -56.88 -13.60 -20.43
C ASP A 717 -58.27 -13.15 -20.91
#